data_AF-A0A8T4F478-F1
#
_entry.id   AF-A0A8T4F478-F1
#
_cell.length_a   1.000
_cell.length_b   1.000
_cell.length_c   1.000
_cell.angle_alpha   90.00
_cell.angle_beta   90.00
_cell.angle_gamma   90.00
#
_symmetry.space_group_name_H-M   'P 1'
#
loop_
_entity.id
_entity.type
_entity.pdbx_description
1 polymer ?
#
loop_
_entity_poly.entity_id
_entity_poly.type
_entity_poly.pdbx_seq_one_letter_code
_entity_poly.pdbx_strand_id
1 'polypeptide(L)'
;MAIVLFLGAGAANAIPVGGGGDDPPPDDCASFIWGDLTVSPAKVTAGQSVTLSWNVSQKSGCPTWRHINGLGFGGESVALTGSRTLVLNTVGPTTWSLTVYGVLGTVYTLDTATATAQSPSGPPSVSSQAALSVVTAQEAAQVGNKPGFWVNVPGLSTAVSAKAGSTLAATLSAEIYTQNTVWFRVLVDGAVSAPGDVAYKFDGADFDGTRSFTFGRENLPAGRHIVQVQWFTTTGTSAHVGKRTLTVNTDAGGAAAGRLFHVAAESDWLTKTSQTWEGVPDLVRSVSLSDTRDLKITFSGQTIPGSGAFYARAVVDGAPGEDVLFGAAGVPGGARSYVFVRKGVGAGTHTVSIQWYSDGGGILLGDRAMTVFATPATAIDGGLTTSVYEGGPDTITGGTFTTLGNIGGSFTTYSGGTNAELTVGLDVRSTGRALLRVLFDGAPPGSSDVVLSDSVGGFRAQSYSFTVKNIKPGPHNVQVQIQAPSGTVYVGDRTLAATFTRRPGTDFAQPYRTLAPRMGPSVPVIAICFDPGRPGQAAPSLSSLRNMHEGLDGGRSVKGWFQENTAGQLPFATPTYIGCADGNWLTPPAGRTGTWYWDTGNFPMMWQDALIAADPYVDFLALDHNGDHVITGDEAVIEIIRPQDGPYGTHDYMTATLDGVSMSVGLLDLYLSSLGGDATRQWNIGVTSHEASHLLLGAADMYWDMPTRAWFFSIMDNHLLGTHLDAFHKLKSGFVTPNVVEMNTWTTSTVSLNAVETSQEITILYDPARGDREYFILENRWPGTGSALNYDVGLGSGGVAVWHIVEDTSLQDQYPPANGIVSGDWGRMGIRLIKVLNVNGSSLGLTWADHTSAGISVTAKTDPQASIPVEIAKI
;
A
#
# COMPACT_ATOMS: atom_id res chain seq x y z
N MET A 1 41.16 -11.71 68.61
CA MET A 1 40.70 -12.74 69.56
C MET A 1 41.29 -14.06 69.09
N ALA A 2 42.23 -14.60 69.85
CA ALA A 2 43.21 -15.57 69.37
C ALA A 2 43.20 -16.83 70.24
N ILE A 3 43.48 -17.97 69.58
CA ILE A 3 44.39 -19.04 70.03
C ILE A 3 43.91 -20.03 71.12
N VAL A 4 43.75 -21.28 70.64
CA VAL A 4 44.34 -22.58 71.10
C VAL A 4 43.86 -23.21 72.42
N LEU A 5 43.55 -24.52 72.36
CA LEU A 5 44.18 -25.55 73.21
C LEU A 5 43.99 -27.00 72.68
N PHE A 6 45.07 -27.78 72.78
CA PHE A 6 45.21 -29.22 72.51
C PHE A 6 45.14 -30.03 73.82
N LEU A 7 44.84 -31.35 73.73
CA LEU A 7 45.28 -32.53 74.53
C LEU A 7 44.26 -33.68 74.26
N GLY A 8 44.57 -34.97 74.07
CA GLY A 8 45.79 -35.78 74.03
C GLY A 8 45.47 -37.30 73.88
N ALA A 9 46.49 -38.09 73.48
CA ALA A 9 46.77 -39.54 73.69
C ALA A 9 45.79 -40.65 73.19
N GLY A 10 46.20 -41.81 72.63
CA GLY A 10 47.51 -42.41 72.31
C GLY A 10 47.41 -43.85 71.73
N ALA A 11 48.49 -44.31 71.06
CA ALA A 11 49.04 -45.68 70.80
C ALA A 11 48.14 -46.81 70.18
N ALA A 12 48.56 -47.74 69.32
CA ALA A 12 49.79 -48.07 68.56
C ALA A 12 49.50 -49.22 67.54
N ASN A 13 50.15 -49.22 66.34
CA ASN A 13 50.85 -50.34 65.66
C ASN A 13 50.85 -50.31 64.10
N ALA A 14 52.08 -50.19 63.55
CA ALA A 14 52.70 -50.83 62.37
C ALA A 14 52.09 -50.80 60.93
N ILE A 15 52.61 -49.88 60.09
CA ILE A 15 53.41 -49.99 58.82
C ILE A 15 53.44 -51.38 58.12
N PRO A 16 53.30 -51.55 56.76
CA PRO A 16 54.14 -50.87 55.73
C PRO A 16 53.54 -50.43 54.36
N VAL A 17 54.10 -49.31 53.89
CA VAL A 17 54.74 -49.00 52.58
C VAL A 17 54.14 -49.51 51.25
N GLY A 18 53.91 -48.56 50.34
CA GLY A 18 53.97 -48.69 48.87
C GLY A 18 52.69 -48.15 48.21
N GLY A 19 52.67 -47.25 47.23
CA GLY A 19 53.66 -46.56 46.42
C GLY A 19 52.93 -46.02 45.18
N GLY A 20 53.26 -44.80 44.73
CA GLY A 20 53.03 -44.29 43.36
C GLY A 20 51.59 -43.97 42.92
N GLY A 21 51.39 -42.76 42.37
CA GLY A 21 50.22 -42.44 41.56
C GLY A 21 49.77 -40.98 41.58
N ASP A 22 50.66 -40.05 41.17
CA ASP A 22 50.21 -38.78 40.61
C ASP A 22 49.73 -39.05 39.17
N ASP A 23 48.48 -39.46 39.02
CA ASP A 23 47.76 -39.33 37.74
C ASP A 23 46.67 -38.26 37.93
N PRO A 24 46.60 -37.22 37.08
CA PRO A 24 45.42 -36.37 37.05
C PRO A 24 44.19 -37.24 36.79
N PRO A 25 43.01 -36.91 37.37
CA PRO A 25 41.80 -37.69 37.13
C PRO A 25 41.61 -37.86 35.62
N PRO A 26 41.34 -39.08 35.14
CA PRO A 26 41.25 -39.35 33.72
C PRO A 26 40.22 -38.44 33.08
N ASP A 27 40.44 -38.18 31.79
CA ASP A 27 39.68 -37.38 30.82
C ASP A 27 38.22 -37.88 30.60
N ASP A 28 37.62 -38.48 31.62
CA ASP A 28 36.48 -39.40 31.53
C ASP A 28 35.14 -38.68 31.75
N CYS A 29 35.12 -37.40 32.12
CA CYS A 29 33.84 -36.68 32.20
C CYS A 29 33.18 -36.50 30.82
N ALA A 30 33.96 -36.41 29.74
CA ALA A 30 33.42 -36.29 28.38
C ALA A 30 32.67 -37.57 27.93
N SER A 31 33.08 -38.75 28.41
CA SER A 31 32.45 -40.03 28.08
C SER A 31 31.11 -40.25 28.79
N PHE A 32 30.80 -39.44 29.83
CA PHE A 32 29.56 -39.51 30.63
C PHE A 32 28.63 -38.30 30.44
N ILE A 33 28.78 -37.57 29.33
CA ILE A 33 27.87 -36.48 28.97
C ILE A 33 27.18 -36.86 27.66
N TRP A 34 25.86 -36.81 27.69
CA TRP A 34 25.03 -36.92 26.49
C TRP A 34 24.08 -35.75 26.46
N GLY A 35 23.75 -35.28 25.27
CA GLY A 35 22.75 -34.24 25.11
C GLY A 35 22.05 -34.39 23.78
N ASP A 36 20.79 -33.96 23.76
CA ASP A 36 19.94 -33.95 22.58
C ASP A 36 19.72 -32.50 22.17
N LEU A 37 19.77 -32.23 20.87
CA LEU A 37 19.44 -30.95 20.26
C LEU A 37 18.41 -31.20 19.16
N THR A 38 17.21 -30.67 19.35
CA THR A 38 16.10 -30.83 18.40
C THR A 38 15.66 -29.47 17.85
N VAL A 39 15.16 -29.47 16.62
CA VAL A 39 14.56 -28.29 15.99
C VAL A 39 13.18 -28.62 15.45
N SER A 40 12.21 -27.76 15.73
CA SER A 40 10.84 -27.92 15.25
C SER A 40 10.22 -26.58 14.82
N PRO A 41 9.64 -26.49 13.62
CA PRO A 41 9.70 -27.49 12.53
C PRO A 41 11.10 -27.53 11.85
N ALA A 42 11.51 -28.69 11.32
CA ALA A 42 12.79 -28.86 10.62
C ALA A 42 12.77 -28.37 9.15
N LYS A 43 11.59 -28.01 8.63
CA LYS A 43 11.42 -27.40 7.31
C LYS A 43 10.50 -26.19 7.47
N VAL A 44 10.95 -25.05 6.99
CA VAL A 44 10.21 -23.78 7.04
C VAL A 44 10.33 -23.04 5.71
N THR A 45 9.51 -22.05 5.49
CA THR A 45 9.76 -21.01 4.48
C THR A 45 10.71 -19.96 5.03
N ALA A 46 11.57 -19.38 4.19
CA ALA A 46 12.41 -18.26 4.61
C ALA A 46 11.55 -17.12 5.21
N GLY A 47 11.91 -16.63 6.39
CA GLY A 47 11.15 -15.67 7.20
C GLY A 47 10.27 -16.28 8.29
N GLN A 48 10.13 -17.61 8.33
CA GLN A 48 9.40 -18.29 9.41
C GLN A 48 10.32 -18.70 10.57
N SER A 49 9.71 -18.89 11.73
CA SER A 49 10.38 -19.26 12.97
C SER A 49 10.58 -20.77 13.12
N VAL A 50 11.70 -21.16 13.71
CA VAL A 50 11.99 -22.51 14.21
C VAL A 50 12.30 -22.46 15.70
N THR A 51 11.89 -23.47 16.46
CA THR A 51 12.24 -23.61 17.88
C THR A 51 13.33 -24.64 18.04
N LEU A 52 14.48 -24.25 18.58
CA LEU A 52 15.51 -25.17 19.05
C LEU A 52 15.25 -25.54 20.51
N SER A 53 15.31 -26.83 20.83
CA SER A 53 15.20 -27.34 22.20
C SER A 53 16.37 -28.25 22.51
N TRP A 54 16.97 -28.11 23.69
CA TRP A 54 18.10 -28.92 24.12
C TRP A 54 17.91 -29.52 25.51
N ASN A 55 18.55 -30.66 25.72
CA ASN A 55 18.65 -31.34 26.99
C ASN A 55 20.05 -31.94 27.13
N VAL A 56 20.76 -31.64 28.21
CA VAL A 56 22.10 -32.18 28.50
C VAL A 56 22.03 -32.92 29.82
N SER A 57 22.36 -34.21 29.79
CA SER A 57 22.55 -35.02 30.98
C SER A 57 24.04 -35.19 31.25
N GLN A 58 24.43 -34.94 32.50
CA GLN A 58 25.81 -35.08 32.95
C GLN A 58 25.84 -35.88 34.25
N LYS A 59 26.87 -36.72 34.41
CA LYS A 59 27.14 -37.43 35.67
C LYS A 59 27.45 -36.41 36.78
N SER A 60 26.86 -36.63 37.96
CA SER A 60 27.08 -35.78 39.13
C SER A 60 28.58 -35.67 39.45
N GLY A 61 29.09 -34.45 39.57
CA GLY A 61 30.50 -34.16 39.83
C GLY A 61 31.34 -33.75 38.60
N CYS A 62 30.76 -33.74 37.39
CA CYS A 62 31.42 -33.25 36.17
C CYS A 62 30.97 -31.82 35.82
N PRO A 63 31.74 -30.76 36.15
CA PRO A 63 31.44 -29.41 35.70
C PRO A 63 31.81 -29.25 34.22
N THR A 64 30.84 -28.91 33.36
CA THR A 64 31.09 -28.61 31.94
C THR A 64 30.42 -27.33 31.48
N TRP A 65 31.12 -26.63 30.57
CA TRP A 65 30.62 -25.46 29.88
C TRP A 65 29.89 -25.93 28.62
N ARG A 66 28.62 -25.57 28.49
CA ARG A 66 27.74 -25.95 27.38
C ARG A 66 27.52 -24.75 26.49
N HIS A 67 27.67 -24.92 25.18
CA HIS A 67 27.47 -23.88 24.20
C HIS A 67 26.63 -24.40 23.04
N ILE A 68 25.81 -23.53 22.45
CA ILE A 68 25.20 -23.82 21.14
C ILE A 68 25.87 -22.91 20.11
N ASN A 69 26.49 -23.53 19.10
CA ASN A 69 27.07 -22.82 17.97
C ASN A 69 26.07 -22.82 16.81
N GLY A 70 25.88 -21.66 16.18
CA GLY A 70 24.97 -21.48 15.06
C GLY A 70 24.28 -20.11 15.07
N LEU A 71 23.46 -19.87 14.05
CA LEU A 71 22.73 -18.61 13.86
C LEU A 71 21.88 -18.28 15.11
N GLY A 72 22.02 -17.07 15.64
CA GLY A 72 21.24 -16.61 16.80
C GLY A 72 21.69 -17.10 18.18
N PHE A 73 22.79 -17.86 18.28
CA PHE A 73 23.41 -18.23 19.56
C PHE A 73 24.84 -17.74 19.71
N GLY A 74 25.62 -17.57 18.62
CA GLY A 74 26.95 -16.95 18.69
C GLY A 74 27.97 -17.64 19.63
N GLY A 75 27.74 -18.91 19.99
CA GLY A 75 28.53 -19.60 21.00
C GLY A 75 28.19 -19.19 22.44
N GLU A 76 26.99 -18.71 22.72
CA GLU A 76 26.50 -18.43 24.08
C GLU A 76 26.43 -19.70 24.93
N SER A 77 26.66 -19.56 26.24
CA SER A 77 26.49 -20.68 27.17
C SER A 77 25.01 -20.93 27.45
N VAL A 78 24.61 -22.20 27.51
CA VAL A 78 23.21 -22.60 27.71
C VAL A 78 23.00 -23.43 28.97
N ALA A 79 21.79 -23.36 29.54
CA ALA A 79 21.38 -24.19 30.67
C ALA A 79 21.35 -25.69 30.31
N LEU A 80 21.20 -26.57 31.30
CA LEU A 80 21.09 -28.02 31.08
C LEU A 80 19.91 -28.37 30.17
N THR A 81 18.79 -27.70 30.34
CA THR A 81 17.61 -27.81 29.49
C THR A 81 17.14 -26.43 29.10
N GLY A 82 16.60 -26.28 27.90
CA GLY A 82 16.03 -25.01 27.44
C GLY A 82 15.53 -25.06 26.00
N SER A 83 14.95 -23.95 25.56
CA SER A 83 14.55 -23.75 24.17
C SER A 83 14.71 -22.29 23.74
N ARG A 84 14.87 -22.04 22.43
CA ARG A 84 14.94 -20.70 21.83
C ARG A 84 14.27 -20.71 20.45
N THR A 85 13.48 -19.67 20.18
CA THR A 85 12.87 -19.47 18.85
C THR A 85 13.75 -18.57 18.00
N LEU A 86 13.95 -18.93 16.74
CA LEU A 86 14.81 -18.23 15.77
C LEU A 86 14.10 -18.09 14.43
N VAL A 87 14.26 -16.96 13.74
CA VAL A 87 13.73 -16.74 12.39
C VAL A 87 14.80 -17.07 11.35
N LEU A 88 14.47 -17.92 10.36
CA LEU A 88 15.40 -18.30 9.29
C LEU A 88 15.17 -17.45 8.04
N ASN A 89 15.97 -16.41 7.84
CA ASN A 89 15.80 -15.49 6.70
C ASN A 89 16.49 -15.94 5.40
N THR A 90 17.37 -16.94 5.47
CA THR A 90 18.19 -17.37 4.33
C THR A 90 17.71 -18.73 3.83
N VAL A 91 17.39 -18.84 2.54
CA VAL A 91 17.06 -20.12 1.89
C VAL A 91 18.25 -21.07 1.98
N GLY A 92 17.99 -22.30 2.41
CA GLY A 92 18.99 -23.35 2.60
C GLY A 92 18.96 -23.95 4.01
N PRO A 93 19.83 -24.94 4.26
CA PRO A 93 19.98 -25.53 5.57
C PRO A 93 20.69 -24.58 6.53
N THR A 94 20.17 -24.45 7.74
CA THR A 94 20.83 -23.85 8.90
C THR A 94 21.03 -24.94 9.95
N THR A 95 22.27 -25.14 10.37
CA THR A 95 22.66 -26.18 11.34
C THR A 95 23.19 -25.54 12.62
N TRP A 96 22.76 -26.08 13.76
CA TRP A 96 23.29 -25.75 15.08
C TRP A 96 23.96 -26.98 15.68
N SER A 97 25.01 -26.75 16.47
CA SER A 97 25.69 -27.79 17.23
C SER A 97 25.68 -27.48 18.71
N LEU A 98 25.29 -28.46 19.51
CA LEU A 98 25.40 -28.42 20.96
C LEU A 98 26.76 -28.98 21.34
N THR A 99 27.61 -28.14 21.92
CA THR A 99 28.98 -28.52 22.28
C THR A 99 29.24 -28.37 23.77
N VAL A 100 30.11 -29.23 24.32
CA VAL A 100 30.65 -29.10 25.67
C VAL A 100 32.17 -28.98 25.64
N TYR A 101 32.72 -28.17 26.53
CA TYR A 101 34.16 -28.01 26.69
C TYR A 101 34.66 -28.91 27.83
N GLY A 102 35.63 -29.75 27.51
CA GLY A 102 36.40 -30.53 28.48
C GLY A 102 37.41 -29.68 29.25
N VAL A 103 38.06 -30.29 30.23
CA VAL A 103 38.93 -29.61 31.22
C VAL A 103 40.19 -28.98 30.58
N LEU A 104 40.52 -29.34 29.33
CA LEU A 104 41.62 -28.78 28.53
C LEU A 104 41.17 -27.88 27.37
N GLY A 105 39.90 -27.46 27.35
CA GLY A 105 39.34 -26.66 26.25
C GLY A 105 38.99 -27.46 24.99
N THR A 106 39.13 -28.79 25.04
CA THR A 106 38.68 -29.70 23.98
C THR A 106 37.16 -29.59 23.81
N VAL A 107 36.71 -29.36 22.57
CA VAL A 107 35.28 -29.20 22.24
C VAL A 107 34.71 -30.53 21.77
N TYR A 108 33.70 -31.04 22.48
CA TYR A 108 32.95 -32.22 22.09
C TYR A 108 31.57 -31.79 21.58
N THR A 109 31.22 -32.18 20.36
CA THR A 109 29.85 -31.99 19.84
C THR A 109 28.99 -33.13 20.35
N LEU A 110 27.95 -32.81 21.12
CA LEU A 110 27.02 -33.79 21.67
C LEU A 110 25.94 -34.14 20.65
N ASP A 111 25.37 -33.14 19.99
CA ASP A 111 24.33 -33.33 18.97
C ASP A 111 24.26 -32.13 18.01
N THR A 112 23.59 -32.31 16.87
CA THR A 112 23.34 -31.28 15.87
C THR A 112 21.89 -31.27 15.41
N ALA A 113 21.30 -30.09 15.28
CA ALA A 113 19.98 -29.90 14.71
C ALA A 113 20.08 -29.11 13.41
N THR A 114 19.30 -29.49 12.38
CA THR A 114 19.25 -28.75 11.11
C THR A 114 17.82 -28.44 10.74
N ALA A 115 17.56 -27.17 10.42
CA ALA A 115 16.32 -26.75 9.77
C ALA A 115 16.64 -26.22 8.37
N THR A 116 15.78 -26.51 7.41
CA THR A 116 15.92 -26.02 6.04
C THR A 116 14.84 -24.99 5.75
N ALA A 117 15.26 -23.76 5.47
CA ALA A 117 14.39 -22.75 4.91
C ALA A 117 14.29 -22.98 3.40
N GLN A 118 13.10 -23.28 2.90
CA GLN A 118 12.81 -23.31 1.49
C GLN A 118 12.48 -21.89 1.02
N SER A 119 12.75 -21.60 -0.25
CA SER A 119 12.10 -20.44 -0.87
C SER A 119 10.59 -20.56 -0.62
N PRO A 120 9.90 -19.45 -0.33
CA PRO A 120 8.44 -19.43 -0.38
C PRO A 120 8.01 -20.18 -1.64
N SER A 121 7.11 -21.16 -1.51
CA SER A 121 6.51 -21.80 -2.68
C SER A 121 6.10 -20.66 -3.59
N GLY A 122 6.77 -20.57 -4.76
CA GLY A 122 6.73 -19.36 -5.55
C GLY A 122 5.26 -18.98 -5.72
N PRO A 123 4.88 -17.71 -5.49
CA PRO A 123 3.50 -17.28 -5.74
C PRO A 123 3.08 -17.83 -7.11
N PRO A 124 1.84 -18.34 -7.26
CA PRO A 124 1.33 -18.89 -8.52
C PRO A 124 1.82 -17.98 -9.64
N SER A 125 2.61 -18.55 -10.56
CA SER A 125 3.58 -17.83 -11.39
C SER A 125 3.11 -16.41 -11.66
N VAL A 126 3.69 -15.43 -10.94
CA VAL A 126 3.35 -14.04 -11.15
C VAL A 126 3.57 -13.80 -12.63
N SER A 127 2.48 -13.48 -13.33
CA SER A 127 2.44 -13.26 -14.76
C SER A 127 3.73 -12.55 -15.17
N SER A 128 4.46 -13.06 -16.16
CA SER A 128 5.63 -12.38 -16.71
C SER A 128 5.25 -11.12 -17.49
N GLN A 129 4.12 -10.50 -17.17
CA GLN A 129 3.60 -9.31 -17.83
C GLN A 129 3.81 -8.11 -16.91
N ALA A 130 4.13 -6.99 -17.55
CA ALA A 130 4.10 -5.68 -16.95
C ALA A 130 2.76 -5.45 -16.23
N ALA A 131 2.79 -4.93 -15.00
CA ALA A 131 1.56 -4.54 -14.33
C ALA A 131 1.17 -3.14 -14.80
N LEU A 132 -0.08 -2.96 -15.22
CA LEU A 132 -0.69 -1.66 -15.44
C LEU A 132 -1.83 -1.51 -14.45
N SER A 133 -1.68 -0.57 -13.51
CA SER A 133 -2.81 -0.08 -12.73
C SER A 133 -3.23 1.28 -13.25
N VAL A 134 -4.54 1.49 -13.37
CA VAL A 134 -5.07 2.75 -13.86
C VAL A 134 -6.20 3.24 -12.98
N VAL A 135 -6.01 4.44 -12.43
CA VAL A 135 -6.93 5.08 -11.50
C VAL A 135 -7.47 6.35 -12.14
N THR A 136 -8.78 6.42 -12.30
CA THR A 136 -9.48 7.67 -12.63
C THR A 136 -10.34 8.02 -11.43
N ALA A 137 -10.20 9.24 -10.92
CA ALA A 137 -11.05 9.69 -9.82
C ALA A 137 -12.53 9.62 -10.24
N GLN A 138 -13.36 8.96 -9.43
CA GLN A 138 -14.78 8.74 -9.75
C GLN A 138 -15.60 10.05 -9.68
N GLU A 139 -15.12 11.03 -8.92
CA GLU A 139 -15.81 12.28 -8.67
C GLU A 139 -15.67 13.25 -9.85
N ALA A 140 -16.80 13.74 -10.34
CA ALA A 140 -16.82 14.86 -11.29
C ALA A 140 -16.49 16.20 -10.61
N ALA A 141 -16.59 16.27 -9.28
CA ALA A 141 -16.32 17.46 -8.52
C ALA A 141 -14.81 17.75 -8.46
N GLN A 142 -14.49 19.04 -8.53
CA GLN A 142 -13.15 19.51 -8.23
C GLN A 142 -12.84 19.26 -6.75
N VAL A 143 -11.64 18.76 -6.46
CA VAL A 143 -11.13 18.66 -5.09
C VAL A 143 -10.19 19.82 -4.82
N GLY A 144 -10.31 20.47 -3.66
CA GLY A 144 -9.41 21.55 -3.24
C GLY A 144 -8.19 21.01 -2.50
N ASN A 145 -7.06 21.71 -2.60
CA ASN A 145 -5.88 21.40 -1.82
C ASN A 145 -5.89 22.16 -0.49
N LYS A 146 -5.01 21.74 0.41
CA LYS A 146 -4.67 22.48 1.62
C LYS A 146 -3.35 23.24 1.37
N PRO A 147 -3.33 24.58 1.42
CA PRO A 147 -2.14 25.37 1.08
C PRO A 147 -1.02 25.24 2.11
N GLY A 148 0.23 25.26 1.66
CA GLY A 148 1.43 25.26 2.52
C GLY A 148 2.00 23.88 2.81
N PHE A 149 1.35 22.80 2.37
CA PHE A 149 1.72 21.44 2.78
C PHE A 149 1.47 20.40 1.67
N TRP A 150 2.21 19.30 1.77
CA TRP A 150 2.06 18.17 0.86
C TRP A 150 0.93 17.28 1.35
N VAL A 151 -0.17 17.24 0.60
CA VAL A 151 -1.31 16.38 0.92
C VAL A 151 -1.56 15.39 -0.22
N ASN A 152 -2.12 14.23 0.10
CA ASN A 152 -2.50 13.26 -0.93
C ASN A 152 -3.63 13.84 -1.80
N VAL A 153 -3.58 13.57 -3.09
CA VAL A 153 -4.65 13.98 -4.01
C VAL A 153 -5.79 12.95 -3.93
N PRO A 154 -7.01 13.35 -3.52
CA PRO A 154 -8.11 12.40 -3.36
C PRO A 154 -8.40 11.61 -4.64
N GLY A 155 -8.45 10.29 -4.49
CA GLY A 155 -8.71 9.36 -5.60
C GLY A 155 -7.51 9.04 -6.49
N LEU A 156 -6.28 9.49 -6.15
CA LEU A 156 -5.06 9.21 -6.94
C LEU A 156 -4.01 8.43 -6.15
N SER A 157 -4.35 7.20 -5.79
CA SER A 157 -3.39 6.20 -5.31
C SER A 157 -3.74 4.81 -5.84
N THR A 158 -2.78 3.89 -5.84
CA THR A 158 -2.99 2.49 -6.23
C THR A 158 -1.90 1.61 -5.62
N ALA A 159 -2.09 0.29 -5.65
CA ALA A 159 -0.99 -0.65 -5.57
C ALA A 159 -0.56 -1.14 -6.96
N VAL A 160 0.69 -1.60 -7.08
CA VAL A 160 1.21 -2.41 -8.19
C VAL A 160 2.10 -3.51 -7.65
N SER A 161 2.34 -4.56 -8.44
CA SER A 161 3.36 -5.56 -8.13
C SER A 161 4.54 -5.37 -9.06
N ALA A 162 5.75 -5.57 -8.53
CA ALA A 162 6.98 -5.49 -9.27
C ALA A 162 7.88 -6.69 -8.92
N LYS A 163 8.78 -7.04 -9.84
CA LYS A 163 9.85 -7.99 -9.54
C LYS A 163 11.07 -7.22 -9.07
N ALA A 164 12.01 -7.93 -8.45
CA ALA A 164 13.27 -7.32 -8.04
C ALA A 164 14.00 -6.75 -9.27
N GLY A 165 14.40 -5.48 -9.18
CA GLY A 165 15.06 -4.75 -10.25
C GLY A 165 14.12 -4.08 -11.25
N SER A 166 12.80 -4.21 -11.08
CA SER A 166 11.84 -3.59 -11.99
C SER A 166 11.89 -2.06 -11.95
N THR A 167 11.55 -1.45 -13.07
CA THR A 167 11.26 -0.01 -13.17
C THR A 167 9.76 0.23 -13.07
N LEU A 168 9.38 1.33 -12.43
CA LEU A 168 8.03 1.85 -12.35
C LEU A 168 7.97 3.24 -12.97
N ALA A 169 6.94 3.48 -13.79
CA ALA A 169 6.58 4.79 -14.32
C ALA A 169 5.15 5.13 -13.92
N ALA A 170 4.96 6.29 -13.30
CA ALA A 170 3.67 6.82 -12.87
C ALA A 170 3.36 8.09 -13.66
N THR A 171 2.36 8.07 -14.53
CA THR A 171 1.94 9.25 -15.29
C THR A 171 0.68 9.85 -14.65
N LEU A 172 0.79 11.11 -14.25
CA LEU A 172 -0.33 11.92 -13.77
C LEU A 172 -0.80 12.82 -14.90
N SER A 173 -2.09 12.77 -15.23
CA SER A 173 -2.75 13.78 -16.08
C SER A 173 -3.91 14.43 -15.33
N ALA A 174 -3.96 15.76 -15.30
CA ALA A 174 -4.94 16.47 -14.47
C ALA A 174 -5.32 17.87 -15.01
N GLU A 175 -6.57 18.27 -14.75
CA GLU A 175 -7.07 19.64 -14.88
C GLU A 175 -6.79 20.42 -13.58
N ILE A 176 -6.00 21.51 -13.65
CA ILE A 176 -5.60 22.29 -12.47
C ILE A 176 -6.18 23.71 -12.54
N TYR A 177 -6.89 24.11 -11.48
CA TYR A 177 -7.56 25.40 -11.34
C TYR A 177 -6.94 26.20 -10.19
N THR A 178 -6.12 27.19 -10.53
CA THR A 178 -5.58 28.20 -9.62
C THR A 178 -4.81 29.27 -10.39
N GLN A 179 -4.68 30.47 -9.84
CA GLN A 179 -3.78 31.50 -10.37
C GLN A 179 -2.33 31.34 -9.91
N ASN A 180 -2.05 30.40 -9.00
CA ASN A 180 -0.74 30.22 -8.38
C ASN A 180 -0.01 28.99 -8.91
N THR A 181 1.26 28.84 -8.55
CA THR A 181 2.02 27.63 -8.84
C THR A 181 1.50 26.45 -8.01
N VAL A 182 1.39 25.28 -8.64
CA VAL A 182 1.05 24.02 -7.98
C VAL A 182 2.15 23.02 -8.26
N TRP A 183 2.62 22.36 -7.21
CA TRP A 183 3.62 21.32 -7.29
C TRP A 183 2.97 19.96 -7.10
N PHE A 184 3.47 18.96 -7.81
CA PHE A 184 3.07 17.56 -7.65
C PHE A 184 4.30 16.69 -7.44
N ARG A 185 4.14 15.64 -6.65
CA ARG A 185 5.12 14.56 -6.53
C ARG A 185 4.42 13.22 -6.45
N VAL A 186 5.15 12.15 -6.77
CA VAL A 186 4.69 10.77 -6.62
C VAL A 186 5.50 10.09 -5.54
N LEU A 187 4.82 9.47 -4.58
CA LEU A 187 5.44 8.59 -3.59
C LEU A 187 5.30 7.14 -4.06
N VAL A 188 6.39 6.38 -3.99
CA VAL A 188 6.38 4.92 -4.10
C VAL A 188 6.86 4.39 -2.75
N ASP A 189 6.00 3.67 -2.05
CA ASP A 189 6.26 3.17 -0.70
C ASP A 189 6.70 4.29 0.29
N GLY A 190 5.98 5.41 0.25
CA GLY A 190 6.28 6.58 1.08
C GLY A 190 7.51 7.40 0.65
N ALA A 191 8.33 6.90 -0.27
CA ALA A 191 9.51 7.62 -0.77
C ALA A 191 9.19 8.39 -2.05
N VAL A 192 9.68 9.64 -2.14
CA VAL A 192 9.53 10.49 -3.32
C VAL A 192 10.22 9.85 -4.53
N SER A 193 9.50 9.78 -5.65
CA SER A 193 9.98 9.26 -6.94
C SER A 193 10.66 10.37 -7.75
N ALA A 194 11.56 9.99 -8.65
CA ALA A 194 12.24 10.95 -9.51
C ALA A 194 11.23 11.62 -10.48
N PRO A 195 11.40 12.91 -10.83
CA PRO A 195 12.50 13.82 -10.46
C PRO A 195 12.28 14.60 -9.13
N GLY A 196 11.50 14.08 -8.19
CA GLY A 196 11.15 14.82 -6.98
C GLY A 196 9.77 15.47 -7.11
N ASP A 197 9.68 16.74 -6.69
CA ASP A 197 8.53 17.58 -6.96
C ASP A 197 8.65 18.28 -8.31
N VAL A 198 7.52 18.45 -8.99
CA VAL A 198 7.44 19.13 -10.28
C VAL A 198 6.49 20.29 -10.14
N ALA A 199 6.93 21.50 -10.51
CA ALA A 199 6.03 22.63 -10.66
C ALA A 199 5.11 22.40 -11.88
N TYR A 200 3.97 21.78 -11.59
CA TYR A 200 3.07 21.18 -12.55
C TYR A 200 2.27 22.24 -13.31
N LYS A 201 1.89 23.32 -12.61
CA LYS A 201 1.32 24.55 -13.15
C LYS A 201 2.07 25.73 -12.55
N PHE A 202 2.38 26.77 -13.34
CA PHE A 202 2.89 28.04 -12.84
C PHE A 202 1.77 29.06 -12.57
N ASP A 203 2.15 30.15 -11.93
CA ASP A 203 1.31 31.32 -11.77
C ASP A 203 0.80 31.86 -13.12
N GLY A 204 -0.44 32.36 -13.13
CA GLY A 204 -1.07 32.85 -14.35
C GLY A 204 -2.59 32.77 -14.32
N ALA A 205 -3.19 32.41 -15.46
CA ALA A 205 -4.64 32.21 -15.55
C ALA A 205 -5.10 31.11 -14.59
N ASP A 206 -6.33 31.24 -14.09
CA ASP A 206 -6.93 30.26 -13.17
C ASP A 206 -6.93 28.86 -13.78
N PHE A 207 -7.32 28.75 -15.04
CA PHE A 207 -7.20 27.54 -15.82
C PHE A 207 -6.60 27.89 -17.17
N ASP A 208 -5.55 27.16 -17.56
CA ASP A 208 -4.92 27.31 -18.87
C ASP A 208 -4.78 25.99 -19.62
N GLY A 209 -5.35 24.90 -19.12
CA GLY A 209 -5.37 23.59 -19.79
C GLY A 209 -4.98 22.43 -18.89
N THR A 210 -5.22 21.22 -19.39
CA THR A 210 -4.74 19.97 -18.81
C THR A 210 -3.21 19.89 -18.86
N ARG A 211 -2.64 19.30 -17.82
CA ARG A 211 -1.21 19.05 -17.68
C ARG A 211 -0.97 17.55 -17.53
N SER A 212 0.23 17.11 -17.86
CA SER A 212 0.65 15.71 -17.73
C SER A 212 2.15 15.62 -17.49
N PHE A 213 2.55 14.70 -16.60
CA PHE A 213 3.96 14.44 -16.29
C PHE A 213 4.14 12.99 -15.83
N THR A 214 5.28 12.38 -16.21
CA THR A 214 5.66 11.02 -15.80
C THR A 214 6.78 11.05 -14.77
N PHE A 215 6.50 10.50 -13.59
CA PHE A 215 7.45 10.22 -12.52
C PHE A 215 7.90 8.77 -12.59
N GLY A 216 8.98 8.41 -11.92
CA GLY A 216 9.38 7.01 -11.89
C GLY A 216 10.40 6.64 -10.84
N ARG A 217 10.56 5.33 -10.67
CA ARG A 217 11.48 4.71 -9.73
C ARG A 217 12.07 3.46 -10.34
N GLU A 218 13.40 3.40 -10.36
CA GLU A 218 14.15 2.24 -10.85
C GLU A 218 14.51 1.31 -9.69
N ASN A 219 14.87 0.07 -10.02
CA ASN A 219 15.41 -0.93 -9.09
C ASN A 219 14.48 -1.25 -7.89
N LEU A 220 13.18 -1.38 -8.15
CA LEU A 220 12.23 -1.76 -7.12
C LEU A 220 12.55 -3.15 -6.54
N PRO A 221 12.41 -3.35 -5.21
CA PRO A 221 12.46 -4.70 -4.66
C PRO A 221 11.29 -5.53 -5.19
N ALA A 222 11.38 -6.86 -5.11
CA ALA A 222 10.24 -7.70 -5.46
C ALA A 222 9.12 -7.51 -4.45
N GLY A 223 7.87 -7.43 -4.93
CA GLY A 223 6.70 -7.40 -4.07
C GLY A 223 5.63 -6.42 -4.54
N ARG A 224 4.78 -6.02 -3.60
CA ARG A 224 3.76 -5.00 -3.78
C ARG A 224 4.33 -3.63 -3.43
N HIS A 225 3.97 -2.63 -4.23
CA HIS A 225 4.32 -1.23 -4.02
C HIS A 225 3.06 -0.37 -3.98
N ILE A 226 3.03 0.58 -3.05
CA ILE A 226 1.96 1.58 -2.96
C ILE A 226 2.42 2.84 -3.67
N VAL A 227 1.59 3.35 -4.58
CA VAL A 227 1.83 4.59 -5.32
C VAL A 227 0.80 5.62 -4.90
N GLN A 228 1.26 6.79 -4.46
CA GLN A 228 0.42 7.90 -4.02
C GLN A 228 0.84 9.19 -4.73
N VAL A 229 -0.13 9.98 -5.18
CA VAL A 229 0.12 11.32 -5.70
C VAL A 229 -0.09 12.34 -4.59
N GLN A 230 0.87 13.24 -4.41
CA GLN A 230 0.74 14.39 -3.53
C GLN A 230 0.84 15.69 -4.32
N TRP A 231 0.22 16.73 -3.78
CA TRP A 231 0.29 18.09 -4.30
C TRP A 231 0.55 19.10 -3.19
N PHE A 232 1.09 20.25 -3.58
CA PHE A 232 1.44 21.36 -2.72
C PHE A 232 1.14 22.68 -3.42
N THR A 233 0.71 23.68 -2.66
CA THR A 233 0.71 25.10 -3.06
C THR A 233 1.32 25.92 -1.93
N THR A 234 1.70 27.17 -2.19
CA THR A 234 2.21 28.06 -1.15
C THR A 234 1.10 28.45 -0.16
N THR A 235 1.48 28.69 1.10
CA THR A 235 0.55 29.12 2.16
C THR A 235 -0.35 30.29 1.71
N GLY A 236 -1.64 30.17 1.96
CA GLY A 236 -2.65 31.16 1.57
C GLY A 236 -3.13 31.08 0.11
N THR A 237 -2.65 30.12 -0.68
CA THR A 237 -3.08 29.94 -2.08
C THR A 237 -3.83 28.62 -2.28
N SER A 238 -5.11 28.68 -2.63
CA SER A 238 -5.87 27.46 -2.95
C SER A 238 -5.67 27.05 -4.42
N ALA A 239 -5.71 25.75 -4.64
CA ALA A 239 -5.83 25.14 -5.94
C ALA A 239 -6.87 24.03 -5.92
N HIS A 240 -7.48 23.79 -7.08
CA HIS A 240 -8.40 22.68 -7.26
C HIS A 240 -7.93 21.78 -8.39
N VAL A 241 -8.14 20.47 -8.25
CA VAL A 241 -7.98 19.52 -9.35
C VAL A 241 -9.35 19.02 -9.80
N GLY A 242 -9.62 19.14 -11.10
CA GLY A 242 -10.80 18.56 -11.74
C GLY A 242 -10.57 17.11 -12.15
N LYS A 243 -10.84 16.79 -13.43
CA LYS A 243 -10.62 15.46 -13.97
C LYS A 243 -9.15 15.09 -13.90
N ARG A 244 -8.89 13.87 -13.44
CA ARG A 244 -7.55 13.40 -13.11
C ARG A 244 -7.43 11.89 -13.27
N THR A 245 -6.31 11.48 -13.84
CA THR A 245 -5.93 10.09 -14.05
C THR A 245 -4.51 9.86 -13.54
N LEU A 246 -4.30 8.77 -12.82
CA LEU A 246 -3.00 8.20 -12.50
C LEU A 246 -2.86 6.87 -13.25
N THR A 247 -1.85 6.74 -14.09
CA THR A 247 -1.45 5.45 -14.68
C THR A 247 -0.14 5.01 -14.07
N VAL A 248 -0.04 3.75 -13.66
CA VAL A 248 1.17 3.17 -13.10
C VAL A 248 1.51 1.92 -13.88
N ASN A 249 2.69 1.92 -14.51
CA ASN A 249 3.23 0.81 -15.27
C ASN A 249 4.49 0.29 -14.58
N THR A 250 4.63 -1.03 -14.46
CA THR A 250 5.87 -1.68 -14.04
C THR A 250 6.34 -2.65 -15.11
N ASP A 251 7.64 -2.81 -15.31
CA ASP A 251 8.13 -3.87 -16.21
C ASP A 251 7.91 -5.29 -15.65
N ALA A 252 8.04 -6.28 -16.53
CA ALA A 252 7.89 -7.69 -16.19
C ALA A 252 9.08 -8.29 -15.39
N GLY A 253 10.13 -7.53 -15.08
CA GLY A 253 11.36 -7.96 -14.43
C GLY A 253 12.24 -8.94 -15.24
N GLY A 254 13.56 -8.77 -15.14
CA GLY A 254 14.56 -9.61 -15.81
C GLY A 254 15.00 -9.06 -17.18
N ALA A 255 16.26 -9.29 -17.54
CA ALA A 255 16.94 -8.62 -18.64
C ALA A 255 16.39 -8.88 -20.07
N ALA A 256 15.34 -9.67 -20.28
CA ALA A 256 15.10 -10.30 -21.58
C ALA A 256 13.81 -9.96 -22.35
N ALA A 257 12.75 -9.35 -21.79
CA ALA A 257 11.57 -9.00 -22.61
C ALA A 257 10.69 -7.89 -22.00
N GLY A 258 10.36 -6.86 -22.80
CA GLY A 258 9.34 -5.83 -22.48
C GLY A 258 9.77 -4.80 -21.43
N ARG A 259 10.85 -4.07 -21.69
CA ARG A 259 11.42 -3.13 -20.72
C ARG A 259 10.70 -1.78 -20.74
N LEU A 260 10.10 -1.46 -19.60
CA LEU A 260 9.86 -0.09 -19.20
C LEU A 260 11.21 0.47 -18.68
N PHE A 261 11.63 1.60 -19.21
CA PHE A 261 12.73 2.37 -18.64
C PHE A 261 12.25 3.75 -18.26
N HIS A 262 12.82 4.28 -17.21
CA HIS A 262 12.57 5.63 -16.76
C HIS A 262 13.91 6.30 -16.46
N VAL A 263 14.10 7.49 -17.01
CA VAL A 263 15.18 8.38 -16.59
C VAL A 263 14.58 9.73 -16.31
N ALA A 264 14.98 10.33 -15.21
CA ALA A 264 14.61 11.69 -14.87
C ALA A 264 15.82 12.43 -14.32
N ALA A 265 15.76 13.75 -14.41
CA ALA A 265 16.76 14.64 -13.85
C ALA A 265 16.04 15.76 -13.10
N GLU A 266 16.44 15.96 -11.84
CA GLU A 266 15.96 17.01 -10.97
C GLU A 266 16.66 18.34 -11.31
N SER A 267 16.01 19.45 -10.97
CA SER A 267 16.32 20.79 -11.48
C SER A 267 17.68 21.37 -11.08
N ASP A 268 18.52 21.61 -12.09
CA ASP A 268 18.96 22.97 -12.44
C ASP A 268 18.20 23.39 -13.71
N TRP A 269 17.78 24.65 -13.82
CA TRP A 269 17.15 25.17 -15.03
C TRP A 269 18.13 25.14 -16.20
N LEU A 270 17.85 24.30 -17.19
CA LEU A 270 18.59 24.31 -18.45
C LEU A 270 18.11 25.44 -19.33
N THR A 271 19.04 26.21 -19.89
CA THR A 271 18.72 27.27 -20.85
C THR A 271 19.11 26.86 -22.25
N LYS A 272 18.16 26.90 -23.18
CA LYS A 272 18.40 26.68 -24.62
C LYS A 272 18.19 27.96 -25.40
N THR A 273 19.20 28.39 -26.14
CA THR A 273 19.13 29.57 -27.03
C THR A 273 19.55 29.30 -28.46
N SER A 274 20.24 28.18 -28.73
CA SER A 274 20.76 27.91 -30.07
C SER A 274 19.71 27.26 -30.96
N GLN A 275 19.75 27.64 -32.23
CA GLN A 275 18.97 27.05 -33.32
C GLN A 275 19.64 25.77 -33.85
N THR A 276 20.09 24.90 -32.95
CA THR A 276 20.66 23.60 -33.28
C THR A 276 20.07 22.52 -32.38
N TRP A 277 19.74 21.37 -32.98
CA TRP A 277 19.36 20.20 -32.21
C TRP A 277 20.53 19.71 -31.38
N GLU A 278 20.29 19.48 -30.10
CA GLU A 278 21.24 18.83 -29.20
C GLU A 278 20.50 17.93 -28.22
N GLY A 279 21.21 16.99 -27.60
CA GLY A 279 20.61 16.14 -26.56
C GLY A 279 20.18 16.97 -25.36
N VAL A 280 19.01 16.67 -24.81
CA VAL A 280 18.63 17.16 -23.50
C VAL A 280 19.53 16.45 -22.47
N PRO A 281 20.30 17.21 -21.66
CA PRO A 281 21.14 16.64 -20.63
C PRO A 281 20.40 15.60 -19.77
N ASP A 282 21.08 14.48 -19.54
CA ASP A 282 20.65 13.36 -18.70
C ASP A 282 19.47 12.53 -19.21
N LEU A 283 18.88 12.86 -20.37
CA LEU A 283 17.79 12.10 -20.97
C LEU A 283 18.28 11.14 -22.07
N VAL A 284 19.21 10.26 -21.71
CA VAL A 284 19.75 9.17 -22.57
C VAL A 284 19.68 7.84 -21.82
N ARG A 285 19.14 6.80 -22.45
CA ARG A 285 19.12 5.43 -21.90
C ARG A 285 19.21 4.38 -22.99
N SER A 286 19.70 3.20 -22.61
CA SER A 286 19.70 2.03 -23.50
C SER A 286 18.52 1.11 -23.19
N VAL A 287 17.77 0.74 -24.23
CA VAL A 287 16.67 -0.25 -24.19
C VAL A 287 17.11 -1.53 -24.89
N SER A 288 16.84 -2.69 -24.29
CA SER A 288 17.07 -3.98 -24.97
C SER A 288 15.73 -4.61 -25.37
N LEU A 289 15.61 -4.95 -26.66
CA LEU A 289 14.46 -5.57 -27.27
C LEU A 289 14.79 -7.02 -27.66
N SER A 290 13.85 -7.93 -27.38
CA SER A 290 13.95 -9.35 -27.76
C SER A 290 13.71 -9.60 -29.24
N ASP A 291 12.99 -8.69 -29.91
CA ASP A 291 12.44 -8.82 -31.24
C ASP A 291 12.06 -7.44 -31.79
N THR A 292 11.56 -7.38 -33.03
CA THR A 292 11.16 -6.12 -33.66
C THR A 292 9.87 -5.56 -33.05
N ARG A 293 9.92 -4.34 -32.51
CA ARG A 293 8.83 -3.71 -31.74
C ARG A 293 8.69 -2.23 -32.03
N ASP A 294 7.50 -1.69 -31.75
CA ASP A 294 7.31 -0.25 -31.63
C ASP A 294 7.76 0.21 -30.23
N LEU A 295 8.35 1.40 -30.15
CA LEU A 295 8.67 2.08 -28.89
C LEU A 295 7.68 3.21 -28.64
N LYS A 296 7.04 3.22 -27.46
CA LYS A 296 6.36 4.39 -26.87
C LYS A 296 7.41 5.15 -26.06
N ILE A 297 7.73 6.38 -26.46
CA ILE A 297 8.72 7.22 -25.79
C ILE A 297 8.00 8.46 -25.25
N THR A 298 7.73 8.49 -23.95
CA THR A 298 7.09 9.63 -23.29
C THR A 298 8.16 10.58 -22.79
N PHE A 299 8.14 11.82 -23.27
CA PHE A 299 8.93 12.92 -22.71
C PHE A 299 8.02 13.81 -21.87
N SER A 300 8.44 14.09 -20.63
CA SER A 300 7.78 15.06 -19.75
C SER A 300 8.79 16.12 -19.31
N GLY A 301 8.35 17.37 -19.25
CA GLY A 301 9.22 18.48 -18.86
C GLY A 301 8.46 19.64 -18.23
N GLN A 302 9.05 20.23 -17.19
CA GLN A 302 8.68 21.54 -16.66
C GLN A 302 9.31 22.62 -17.54
N THR A 303 8.49 23.41 -18.23
CA THR A 303 8.99 24.32 -19.29
C THR A 303 8.55 25.75 -19.09
N ILE A 304 9.42 26.70 -19.46
CA ILE A 304 9.08 28.10 -19.69
C ILE A 304 9.57 28.45 -21.10
N PRO A 305 8.69 28.43 -22.11
CA PRO A 305 8.99 28.93 -23.44
C PRO A 305 9.10 30.45 -23.32
N GLY A 306 10.33 30.97 -23.28
CA GLY A 306 10.56 32.41 -23.13
C GLY A 306 10.22 33.15 -24.42
N SER A 307 11.21 33.77 -25.05
CA SER A 307 11.00 34.45 -26.33
C SER A 307 11.08 33.51 -27.54
N GLY A 308 11.42 32.25 -27.34
CA GLY A 308 11.56 31.23 -28.39
C GLY A 308 10.56 30.09 -28.27
N ALA A 309 10.26 29.46 -29.41
CA ALA A 309 9.50 28.23 -29.45
C ALA A 309 10.40 27.02 -29.17
N PHE A 310 9.93 26.16 -28.27
CA PHE A 310 10.57 24.92 -27.87
C PHE A 310 10.08 23.75 -28.70
N TYR A 311 11.00 23.14 -29.46
CA TYR A 311 10.77 21.88 -30.16
C TYR A 311 11.51 20.74 -29.48
N ALA A 312 10.89 19.57 -29.41
CA ALA A 312 11.47 18.36 -28.86
C ALA A 312 11.31 17.19 -29.84
N ARG A 313 12.24 16.25 -29.85
CA ARG A 313 12.13 15.00 -30.60
C ARG A 313 12.82 13.84 -29.90
N ALA A 314 12.35 12.63 -30.13
CA ALA A 314 13.05 11.42 -29.72
C ALA A 314 14.10 11.01 -30.77
N VAL A 315 15.21 10.43 -30.32
CA VAL A 315 16.28 9.88 -31.19
C VAL A 315 16.54 8.45 -30.76
N VAL A 316 16.51 7.51 -31.71
CA VAL A 316 16.80 6.09 -31.49
C VAL A 316 18.00 5.70 -32.34
N ASP A 317 19.08 5.26 -31.71
CA ASP A 317 20.35 4.89 -32.36
C ASP A 317 20.95 5.99 -33.24
N GLY A 318 20.84 7.24 -32.77
CA GLY A 318 21.29 8.41 -33.52
C GLY A 318 20.37 8.81 -34.69
N ALA A 319 19.34 8.01 -35.01
CA ALA A 319 18.34 8.36 -35.99
C ALA A 319 17.24 9.22 -35.32
N PRO A 320 17.12 10.51 -35.69
CA PRO A 320 16.04 11.34 -35.16
C PRO A 320 14.70 10.79 -35.64
N GLY A 321 13.74 10.78 -34.72
CA GLY A 321 12.33 10.74 -35.04
C GLY A 321 11.82 12.14 -35.31
N GLU A 322 10.50 12.20 -35.37
CA GLU A 322 9.74 13.39 -35.68
C GLU A 322 9.73 14.33 -34.47
N ASP A 323 9.65 15.63 -34.75
CA ASP A 323 9.61 16.67 -33.73
C ASP A 323 8.18 17.08 -33.38
N VAL A 324 8.06 17.80 -32.28
CA VAL A 324 6.81 18.43 -31.84
C VAL A 324 7.14 19.83 -31.34
N LEU A 325 6.24 20.78 -31.64
CA LEU A 325 6.24 22.07 -30.98
C LEU A 325 5.76 21.90 -29.53
N PHE A 326 6.72 21.66 -28.64
CA PHE A 326 6.47 21.42 -27.23
C PHE A 326 5.92 22.67 -26.52
N GLY A 327 6.32 23.87 -26.97
CA GLY A 327 5.70 25.14 -26.58
C GLY A 327 6.12 26.33 -27.42
N ALA A 328 5.16 27.05 -27.99
CA ALA A 328 5.40 28.31 -28.69
C ALA A 328 5.90 29.43 -27.75
N ALA A 329 6.54 30.47 -28.28
CA ALA A 329 6.96 31.61 -27.47
C ALA A 329 5.77 32.26 -26.72
N GLY A 330 5.97 32.59 -25.44
CA GLY A 330 4.99 33.33 -24.62
C GLY A 330 3.78 32.54 -24.12
N VAL A 331 3.70 31.22 -24.35
CA VAL A 331 2.66 30.39 -23.71
C VAL A 331 2.96 30.19 -22.22
N PRO A 332 1.93 30.02 -21.37
CA PRO A 332 2.14 29.73 -19.95
C PRO A 332 3.00 28.48 -19.72
N GLY A 333 3.98 28.58 -18.83
CA GLY A 333 4.85 27.45 -18.52
C GLY A 333 4.18 26.35 -17.69
N GLY A 334 4.98 25.43 -17.16
CA GLY A 334 4.57 24.33 -16.28
C GLY A 334 4.91 22.96 -16.87
N ALA A 335 4.35 21.90 -16.26
CA ALA A 335 4.52 20.54 -16.74
C ALA A 335 3.81 20.29 -18.06
N ARG A 336 4.50 19.61 -18.97
CA ARG A 336 3.99 19.15 -20.25
C ARG A 336 4.52 17.77 -20.54
N SER A 337 3.80 17.04 -21.38
CA SER A 337 4.21 15.72 -21.79
C SER A 337 3.76 15.46 -23.23
N TYR A 338 4.58 14.73 -23.97
CA TYR A 338 4.28 14.27 -25.32
C TYR A 338 4.79 12.84 -25.51
N VAL A 339 4.07 12.06 -26.32
CA VAL A 339 4.43 10.68 -26.64
C VAL A 339 4.98 10.64 -28.07
N PHE A 340 6.25 10.29 -28.21
CA PHE A 340 6.86 9.94 -29.48
C PHE A 340 6.74 8.45 -29.73
N VAL A 341 6.75 8.06 -31.00
CA VAL A 341 6.68 6.66 -31.41
C VAL A 341 7.80 6.37 -32.39
N ARG A 342 8.54 5.28 -32.14
CA ARG A 342 9.46 4.71 -33.13
C ARG A 342 8.96 3.35 -33.54
N LYS A 343 8.55 3.19 -34.80
CA LYS A 343 8.02 1.93 -35.31
C LYS A 343 9.12 0.96 -35.72
N GLY A 344 8.87 -0.33 -35.54
CA GLY A 344 9.70 -1.41 -36.10
C GLY A 344 11.17 -1.38 -35.69
N VAL A 345 11.48 -1.01 -34.45
CA VAL A 345 12.83 -1.10 -33.88
C VAL A 345 13.18 -2.57 -33.72
N GLY A 346 14.26 -3.02 -34.36
CA GLY A 346 14.66 -4.43 -34.38
C GLY A 346 15.02 -5.00 -33.00
N ALA A 347 15.32 -6.30 -32.94
CA ALA A 347 15.91 -6.89 -31.74
C ALA A 347 17.31 -6.33 -31.48
N GLY A 348 17.69 -6.18 -30.21
CA GLY A 348 19.02 -5.71 -29.82
C GLY A 348 18.98 -4.66 -28.72
N THR A 349 20.13 -4.04 -28.46
CA THR A 349 20.24 -2.89 -27.54
C THR A 349 20.27 -1.61 -28.34
N HIS A 350 19.34 -0.71 -28.03
CA HIS A 350 19.13 0.56 -28.70
C HIS A 350 19.38 1.70 -27.73
N THR A 351 20.00 2.78 -28.19
CA THR A 351 20.13 4.01 -27.39
C THR A 351 18.98 4.94 -27.74
N VAL A 352 18.21 5.35 -26.73
CA VAL A 352 17.10 6.30 -26.85
C VAL A 352 17.49 7.58 -26.12
N SER A 353 17.20 8.72 -26.74
CA SER A 353 17.42 10.04 -26.13
C SER A 353 16.38 11.06 -26.57
N ILE A 354 16.27 12.15 -25.81
CA ILE A 354 15.50 13.33 -26.23
C ILE A 354 16.46 14.41 -26.74
N GLN A 355 16.10 15.04 -27.85
CA GLN A 355 16.75 16.26 -28.33
C GLN A 355 15.79 17.45 -28.24
N TRP A 356 16.36 18.64 -28.09
CA TRP A 356 15.64 19.91 -28.06
C TRP A 356 16.24 20.95 -29.02
N TYR A 357 15.39 21.88 -29.45
CA TYR A 357 15.71 22.97 -30.37
C TYR A 357 14.93 24.24 -29.98
N SER A 358 15.58 25.41 -30.10
CA SER A 358 14.95 26.73 -30.01
C SER A 358 14.92 27.36 -31.39
N ASP A 359 13.79 27.89 -31.84
CA ASP A 359 13.71 28.67 -33.09
C ASP A 359 14.27 30.10 -32.94
N GLY A 360 14.81 30.44 -31.78
CA GLY A 360 15.47 31.71 -31.47
C GLY A 360 14.99 32.24 -30.12
N GLY A 361 15.88 32.83 -29.32
CA GLY A 361 15.52 33.25 -27.96
C GLY A 361 15.63 32.11 -26.93
N GLY A 362 15.32 32.44 -25.67
CA GLY A 362 15.54 31.53 -24.54
C GLY A 362 14.36 30.60 -24.25
N ILE A 363 14.65 29.32 -24.05
CA ILE A 363 13.75 28.32 -23.43
C ILE A 363 14.39 27.90 -22.11
N LEU A 364 13.56 27.76 -21.07
CA LEU A 364 13.97 27.12 -19.82
C LEU A 364 13.30 25.75 -19.67
N LEU A 365 14.09 24.74 -19.33
CA LEU A 365 13.63 23.39 -19.01
C LEU A 365 14.15 23.01 -17.61
N GLY A 366 13.23 22.75 -16.70
CA GLY A 366 13.52 22.35 -15.32
C GLY A 366 13.51 20.83 -15.19
N ASP A 367 12.67 20.34 -14.27
CA ASP A 367 12.47 18.91 -14.07
C ASP A 367 12.00 18.23 -15.34
N ARG A 368 12.59 17.07 -15.60
CA ARG A 368 12.42 16.40 -16.88
C ARG A 368 12.54 14.90 -16.73
N ALA A 369 11.74 14.18 -17.50
CA ALA A 369 11.70 12.74 -17.51
C ALA A 369 11.51 12.20 -18.92
N MET A 370 12.16 11.07 -19.21
CA MET A 370 11.91 10.25 -20.37
C MET A 370 11.55 8.85 -19.90
N THR A 371 10.44 8.33 -20.41
CA THR A 371 10.04 6.93 -20.22
C THR A 371 10.00 6.24 -21.56
N VAL A 372 10.63 5.07 -21.68
CA VAL A 372 10.60 4.24 -22.89
C VAL A 372 9.89 2.95 -22.56
N PHE A 373 8.86 2.63 -23.32
CA PHE A 373 8.08 1.42 -23.15
C PHE A 373 8.01 0.64 -24.46
N ALA A 374 8.30 -0.65 -24.37
CA ALA A 374 8.11 -1.63 -25.43
C ALA A 374 7.40 -2.85 -24.86
N THR A 375 6.45 -3.41 -25.61
CA THR A 375 5.71 -4.60 -25.13
C THR A 375 6.49 -5.88 -25.36
N PRO A 376 6.29 -6.91 -24.51
CA PRO A 376 6.94 -8.19 -24.73
C PRO A 376 6.49 -8.87 -26.04
N ALA A 377 7.44 -9.36 -26.84
CA ALA A 377 7.44 -10.76 -27.30
C ALA A 377 6.09 -11.41 -27.59
N THR A 378 5.64 -12.03 -26.52
CA THR A 378 4.73 -13.15 -26.50
C THR A 378 3.59 -12.87 -25.54
N ALA A 379 3.34 -11.59 -25.22
CA ALA A 379 2.23 -11.21 -24.35
C ALA A 379 0.92 -11.44 -25.11
N ILE A 380 0.34 -12.63 -24.94
CA ILE A 380 -1.01 -12.97 -25.41
C ILE A 380 -2.01 -11.94 -24.88
N ASP A 381 -1.75 -11.37 -23.71
CA ASP A 381 -2.64 -10.44 -23.03
C ASP A 381 -1.99 -9.10 -22.69
N GLY A 382 -1.09 -8.61 -23.56
CA GLY A 382 -0.54 -7.27 -23.40
C GLY A 382 0.04 -6.72 -24.70
N GLY A 383 -0.16 -5.44 -24.97
CA GLY A 383 0.20 -4.86 -26.24
C GLY A 383 0.25 -3.34 -26.25
N LEU A 384 0.82 -2.84 -27.34
CA LEU A 384 1.05 -1.44 -27.60
C LEU A 384 0.65 -1.22 -29.05
N THR A 385 -0.40 -0.44 -29.25
CA THR A 385 -0.79 0.06 -30.56
C THR A 385 -0.53 1.55 -30.59
N THR A 386 0.11 2.02 -31.66
CA THR A 386 0.47 3.43 -31.82
C THR A 386 -0.01 3.98 -33.14
N SER A 387 -0.47 5.23 -33.10
CA SER A 387 -0.82 6.03 -34.26
C SER A 387 -0.16 7.40 -34.11
N VAL A 388 0.47 7.87 -35.18
CA VAL A 388 1.16 9.16 -35.21
C VAL A 388 0.76 9.85 -36.51
N TYR A 389 0.47 11.14 -36.40
CA TYR A 389 0.29 12.00 -37.54
C TYR A 389 1.09 13.28 -37.32
N GLU A 390 1.97 13.57 -38.27
CA GLU A 390 2.51 14.91 -38.49
C GLU A 390 1.89 15.54 -39.71
N GLY A 391 1.58 16.82 -39.59
CA GLY A 391 1.04 17.57 -40.70
C GLY A 391 0.57 18.96 -40.30
N GLY A 392 0.00 19.66 -41.27
CA GLY A 392 -0.61 20.96 -41.01
C GLY A 392 -1.75 20.86 -39.99
N PRO A 393 -2.00 21.92 -39.21
CA PRO A 393 -2.99 21.86 -38.15
C PRO A 393 -4.41 21.75 -38.69
N ASP A 394 -5.20 20.84 -38.12
CA ASP A 394 -6.64 20.80 -38.31
C ASP A 394 -7.26 22.02 -37.62
N THR A 395 -8.25 22.65 -38.26
CA THR A 395 -9.03 23.75 -37.67
C THR A 395 -10.40 23.24 -37.27
N ILE A 396 -10.69 23.27 -35.98
CA ILE A 396 -11.96 22.84 -35.41
C ILE A 396 -12.72 24.06 -34.88
N THR A 397 -13.97 24.19 -35.32
CA THR A 397 -14.91 25.22 -34.86
C THR A 397 -16.24 24.58 -34.52
N GLY A 398 -16.98 25.18 -33.60
CA GLY A 398 -18.34 24.76 -33.25
C GLY A 398 -18.44 23.81 -32.06
N GLY A 399 -19.64 23.75 -31.51
CA GLY A 399 -19.97 23.02 -30.30
C GLY A 399 -20.26 21.53 -30.49
N THR A 400 -19.74 20.87 -31.52
CA THR A 400 -19.89 19.41 -31.71
C THR A 400 -18.52 18.73 -31.75
N PHE A 401 -18.42 17.52 -31.22
CA PHE A 401 -17.19 16.73 -31.32
C PHE A 401 -16.92 16.32 -32.77
N THR A 402 -15.68 16.57 -33.19
CA THR A 402 -15.15 16.21 -34.50
C THR A 402 -14.07 15.14 -34.32
N THR A 403 -14.16 14.03 -35.05
CA THR A 403 -13.11 13.02 -35.08
C THR A 403 -11.85 13.58 -35.73
N LEU A 404 -10.72 13.49 -35.03
CA LEU A 404 -9.42 13.85 -35.57
C LEU A 404 -8.99 12.78 -36.58
N GLY A 405 -8.73 13.20 -37.82
CA GLY A 405 -8.22 12.31 -38.86
C GLY A 405 -6.84 11.76 -38.50
N ASN A 406 -6.51 10.58 -39.03
CA ASN A 406 -5.16 9.99 -39.02
C ASN A 406 -4.55 9.65 -37.65
N ILE A 407 -5.31 9.74 -36.54
CA ILE A 407 -4.86 9.35 -35.19
C ILE A 407 -5.70 8.23 -34.55
N GLY A 408 -6.59 7.61 -35.31
CA GLY A 408 -7.28 6.40 -34.87
C GLY A 408 -6.35 5.19 -34.77
N GLY A 409 -6.78 4.18 -34.03
CA GLY A 409 -6.06 2.91 -33.90
C GLY A 409 -7.01 1.75 -33.65
N SER A 410 -6.52 0.54 -33.83
CA SER A 410 -7.22 -0.67 -33.41
C SER A 410 -6.25 -1.67 -32.80
N PHE A 411 -6.75 -2.47 -31.87
CA PHE A 411 -5.97 -3.55 -31.25
C PHE A 411 -6.89 -4.69 -30.86
N THR A 412 -6.32 -5.88 -30.69
CA THR A 412 -7.08 -7.07 -30.29
C THR A 412 -6.65 -7.50 -28.90
N THR A 413 -7.63 -7.73 -28.04
CA THR A 413 -7.42 -8.40 -26.75
C THR A 413 -7.83 -9.86 -26.85
N TYR A 414 -7.14 -10.74 -26.12
CA TYR A 414 -7.39 -12.18 -26.16
C TYR A 414 -7.95 -12.74 -24.85
N SER A 415 -7.62 -12.12 -23.72
CA SER A 415 -8.24 -12.36 -22.42
C SER A 415 -9.32 -11.33 -22.10
N GLY A 416 -10.30 -11.77 -21.31
CA GLY A 416 -11.21 -10.83 -20.67
C GLY A 416 -10.50 -10.13 -19.53
N GLY A 417 -11.06 -9.00 -19.10
CA GLY A 417 -10.45 -8.28 -18.00
C GLY A 417 -9.15 -7.57 -18.37
N THR A 418 -8.95 -7.25 -19.65
CA THR A 418 -7.81 -6.42 -20.05
C THR A 418 -8.08 -4.97 -19.66
N ASN A 419 -7.08 -4.29 -19.10
CA ASN A 419 -7.11 -2.84 -18.92
C ASN A 419 -6.32 -2.18 -20.06
N ALA A 420 -6.77 -1.01 -20.51
CA ALA A 420 -6.03 -0.16 -21.44
C ALA A 420 -5.87 1.26 -20.90
N GLU A 421 -4.64 1.76 -21.00
CA GLU A 421 -4.30 3.17 -21.01
C GLU A 421 -4.33 3.67 -22.46
N LEU A 422 -5.14 4.70 -22.74
CA LEU A 422 -5.17 5.39 -24.02
C LEU A 422 -4.56 6.78 -23.83
N THR A 423 -3.27 6.93 -24.09
CA THR A 423 -2.58 8.22 -24.01
C THR A 423 -2.73 8.95 -25.34
N VAL A 424 -3.30 10.16 -25.30
CA VAL A 424 -3.37 11.06 -26.45
C VAL A 424 -2.41 12.22 -26.21
N GLY A 425 -1.46 12.44 -27.11
CA GLY A 425 -0.60 13.62 -27.14
C GLY A 425 -0.94 14.50 -28.34
N LEU A 426 -1.13 15.80 -28.14
CA LEU A 426 -1.48 16.77 -29.18
C LEU A 426 -0.60 18.02 -29.05
N ASP A 427 -0.15 18.58 -30.16
CA ASP A 427 0.19 20.00 -30.23
C ASP A 427 -1.09 20.80 -30.51
N VAL A 428 -1.51 21.63 -29.55
CA VAL A 428 -2.80 22.31 -29.58
C VAL A 428 -2.67 23.79 -29.28
N ARG A 429 -3.44 24.59 -30.04
CA ARG A 429 -3.66 26.02 -29.83
C ARG A 429 -5.16 26.28 -29.79
N SER A 430 -5.65 27.15 -28.89
CA SER A 430 -7.07 27.48 -28.86
C SER A 430 -7.34 28.96 -28.55
N THR A 431 -8.33 29.54 -29.23
CA THR A 431 -8.84 30.90 -28.91
C THR A 431 -10.03 30.86 -27.94
N GLY A 432 -10.41 29.66 -27.50
CA GLY A 432 -11.44 29.39 -26.51
C GLY A 432 -11.22 28.02 -25.88
N ARG A 433 -12.29 27.38 -25.40
CA ARG A 433 -12.22 26.07 -24.73
C ARG A 433 -12.07 24.94 -25.76
N ALA A 434 -11.15 24.01 -25.51
CA ALA A 434 -10.98 22.77 -26.26
C ALA A 434 -11.35 21.57 -25.37
N LEU A 435 -12.31 20.75 -25.78
CA LEU A 435 -12.65 19.51 -25.10
C LEU A 435 -12.10 18.32 -25.89
N LEU A 436 -11.38 17.44 -25.22
CA LEU A 436 -10.82 16.21 -25.77
C LEU A 436 -11.57 15.01 -25.22
N ARG A 437 -11.86 14.03 -26.08
CA ARG A 437 -12.31 12.71 -25.65
C ARG A 437 -11.77 11.62 -26.56
N VAL A 438 -11.82 10.39 -26.06
CA VAL A 438 -11.56 9.18 -26.83
C VAL A 438 -12.86 8.40 -26.95
N LEU A 439 -13.13 7.80 -28.11
CA LEU A 439 -14.15 6.78 -28.28
C LEU A 439 -13.46 5.42 -28.34
N PHE A 440 -13.85 4.53 -27.44
CA PHE A 440 -13.50 3.12 -27.42
C PHE A 440 -14.72 2.33 -27.91
N ASP A 441 -14.58 1.60 -29.02
CA ASP A 441 -15.67 0.88 -29.67
C ASP A 441 -16.91 1.74 -29.94
N GLY A 442 -16.68 3.00 -30.31
CA GLY A 442 -17.72 3.97 -30.67
C GLY A 442 -18.34 4.73 -29.50
N ALA A 443 -17.93 4.46 -28.26
CA ALA A 443 -18.44 5.14 -27.05
C ALA A 443 -17.29 5.72 -26.21
N PRO A 444 -17.48 6.85 -25.51
CA PRO A 444 -16.47 7.34 -24.58
C PRO A 444 -16.30 6.36 -23.41
N PRO A 445 -15.06 6.05 -22.98
CA PRO A 445 -14.86 5.22 -21.82
C PRO A 445 -15.19 6.03 -20.56
N GLY A 446 -16.33 5.72 -19.94
CA GLY A 446 -16.84 6.48 -18.79
C GLY A 446 -17.33 7.89 -19.16
N SER A 447 -17.22 8.84 -18.23
CA SER A 447 -17.85 10.17 -18.31
C SER A 447 -16.90 11.32 -18.74
N SER A 448 -15.73 11.05 -19.31
CA SER A 448 -14.64 12.03 -19.31
C SER A 448 -14.33 12.72 -20.65
N ASP A 449 -15.15 13.71 -21.03
CA ASP A 449 -14.66 14.82 -21.87
C ASP A 449 -13.71 15.70 -21.04
N VAL A 450 -12.47 15.89 -21.44
CA VAL A 450 -11.46 16.63 -20.65
C VAL A 450 -11.23 18.01 -21.26
N VAL A 451 -11.08 19.04 -20.44
CA VAL A 451 -10.72 20.38 -20.92
C VAL A 451 -9.23 20.43 -21.22
N LEU A 452 -8.86 20.10 -22.44
CA LEU A 452 -7.46 20.05 -22.84
C LEU A 452 -6.80 21.45 -22.77
N SER A 453 -7.47 22.48 -23.28
CA SER A 453 -6.95 23.85 -23.38
C SER A 453 -8.07 24.88 -23.18
N ASP A 454 -7.75 26.04 -22.59
CA ASP A 454 -8.66 27.18 -22.53
C ASP A 454 -7.95 28.48 -22.93
N SER A 455 -8.35 29.01 -24.08
CA SER A 455 -7.99 30.36 -24.56
C SER A 455 -6.49 30.66 -24.62
N VAL A 456 -5.65 29.66 -24.89
CA VAL A 456 -4.20 29.84 -25.01
C VAL A 456 -3.78 30.08 -26.47
N GLY A 457 -3.32 31.31 -26.71
CA GLY A 457 -3.07 31.85 -28.05
C GLY A 457 -1.92 31.22 -28.82
N GLY A 458 -1.10 30.36 -28.23
CA GLY A 458 0.03 29.67 -28.87
C GLY A 458 -0.08 28.15 -28.81
N PHE A 459 0.61 27.48 -29.73
CA PHE A 459 0.74 26.03 -29.79
C PHE A 459 1.58 25.48 -28.64
N ARG A 460 1.31 24.25 -28.24
CA ARG A 460 1.96 23.54 -27.15
C ARG A 460 1.57 22.08 -27.14
N ALA A 461 2.52 21.23 -26.75
CA ALA A 461 2.26 19.85 -26.45
C ALA A 461 1.43 19.71 -25.16
N GLN A 462 0.33 18.97 -25.25
CA GLN A 462 -0.47 18.51 -24.13
C GLN A 462 -0.76 17.02 -24.30
N SER A 463 -0.83 16.30 -23.19
CA SER A 463 -1.25 14.91 -23.20
C SER A 463 -2.25 14.62 -22.09
N TYR A 464 -3.08 13.60 -22.32
CA TYR A 464 -3.97 13.04 -21.30
C TYR A 464 -4.08 11.53 -21.49
N SER A 465 -4.05 10.80 -20.38
CA SER A 465 -4.32 9.36 -20.36
C SER A 465 -5.77 9.08 -20.00
N PHE A 466 -6.49 8.44 -20.91
CA PHE A 466 -7.82 7.88 -20.70
C PHE A 466 -7.71 6.41 -20.29
N THR A 467 -8.75 5.90 -19.63
CA THR A 467 -8.75 4.56 -19.06
C THR A 467 -9.93 3.76 -19.58
N VAL A 468 -9.66 2.53 -20.00
CA VAL A 468 -10.69 1.53 -20.28
C VAL A 468 -10.38 0.29 -19.47
N LYS A 469 -11.33 -0.15 -18.65
CA LYS A 469 -11.17 -1.33 -17.80
C LYS A 469 -12.08 -2.46 -18.27
N ASN A 470 -11.70 -3.68 -17.91
CA ASN A 470 -12.49 -4.89 -18.15
C ASN A 470 -12.87 -5.08 -19.64
N ILE A 471 -11.91 -4.80 -20.52
CA ILE A 471 -12.08 -4.99 -21.96
C ILE A 471 -12.35 -6.47 -22.24
N LYS A 472 -13.36 -6.73 -23.07
CA LYS A 472 -13.74 -8.08 -23.52
C LYS A 472 -12.80 -8.56 -24.62
N PRO A 473 -12.52 -9.87 -24.75
CA PRO A 473 -11.75 -10.40 -25.87
C PRO A 473 -12.35 -9.98 -27.21
N GLY A 474 -11.49 -9.58 -28.14
CA GLY A 474 -11.89 -9.20 -29.49
C GLY A 474 -11.12 -8.01 -30.05
N PRO A 475 -11.45 -7.61 -31.28
CA PRO A 475 -10.92 -6.39 -31.88
C PRO A 475 -11.60 -5.16 -31.28
N HIS A 476 -10.82 -4.13 -30.99
CA HIS A 476 -11.26 -2.85 -30.47
C HIS A 476 -10.80 -1.72 -31.38
N ASN A 477 -11.65 -0.70 -31.51
CA ASN A 477 -11.35 0.50 -32.26
C ASN A 477 -11.27 1.71 -31.32
N VAL A 478 -10.28 2.55 -31.55
CA VAL A 478 -10.04 3.78 -30.79
C VAL A 478 -10.09 4.96 -31.75
N GLN A 479 -10.90 5.96 -31.41
CA GLN A 479 -10.98 7.24 -32.12
C GLN A 479 -10.72 8.38 -31.15
N VAL A 480 -10.05 9.42 -31.61
CA VAL A 480 -9.87 10.66 -30.84
C VAL A 480 -10.79 11.72 -31.40
N GLN A 481 -11.52 12.41 -30.54
CA GLN A 481 -12.40 13.51 -30.93
C GLN A 481 -12.08 14.78 -30.14
N ILE A 482 -12.25 15.92 -30.81
CA ILE A 482 -12.09 17.22 -30.18
C ILE A 482 -13.31 18.11 -30.48
N GLN A 483 -13.67 18.95 -29.54
CA GLN A 483 -14.74 19.94 -29.67
C GLN A 483 -14.20 21.33 -29.31
N ALA A 484 -14.75 22.36 -29.95
CA ALA A 484 -14.47 23.76 -29.67
C ALA A 484 -15.75 24.48 -29.19
N PRO A 485 -16.24 24.26 -27.95
CA PRO A 485 -17.48 24.86 -27.47
C PRO A 485 -17.48 26.40 -27.55
N SER A 486 -16.30 27.00 -27.48
CA SER A 486 -16.06 28.42 -27.72
C SER A 486 -14.76 28.62 -28.49
N GLY A 487 -14.73 29.65 -29.35
CA GLY A 487 -13.56 29.99 -30.15
C GLY A 487 -13.23 28.98 -31.26
N THR A 488 -11.95 28.86 -31.57
CA THR A 488 -11.37 27.97 -32.58
C THR A 488 -10.26 27.17 -31.94
N VAL A 489 -10.18 25.89 -32.26
CA VAL A 489 -9.09 25.01 -31.84
C VAL A 489 -8.29 24.59 -33.06
N TYR A 490 -6.97 24.66 -32.95
CA TYR A 490 -6.03 24.17 -33.95
C TYR A 490 -5.26 22.99 -33.37
N VAL A 491 -5.23 21.87 -34.09
CA VAL A 491 -4.53 20.65 -33.65
C VAL A 491 -3.49 20.27 -34.70
N GLY A 492 -2.22 20.40 -34.34
CA GLY A 492 -1.06 20.03 -35.17
C GLY A 492 -0.70 18.56 -35.02
N ASP A 493 0.58 18.32 -34.70
CA ASP A 493 1.12 16.99 -34.49
C ASP A 493 0.41 16.27 -33.37
N ARG A 494 0.24 14.96 -33.55
CA ARG A 494 -0.63 14.19 -32.69
C ARG A 494 -0.26 12.72 -32.63
N THR A 495 -0.35 12.15 -31.45
CA THR A 495 -0.09 10.74 -31.17
C THR A 495 -1.18 10.10 -30.32
N LEU A 496 -1.53 8.87 -30.67
CA LEU A 496 -2.32 7.97 -29.84
C LEU A 496 -1.44 6.76 -29.51
N ALA A 497 -1.31 6.45 -28.22
CA ALA A 497 -0.70 5.22 -27.75
C ALA A 497 -1.71 4.48 -26.87
N ALA A 498 -2.11 3.30 -27.31
CA ALA A 498 -2.92 2.36 -26.53
C ALA A 498 -1.99 1.31 -25.92
N THR A 499 -1.70 1.43 -24.63
CA THR A 499 -1.02 0.39 -23.85
C THR A 499 -2.08 -0.44 -23.14
N PHE A 500 -2.07 -1.75 -23.34
CA PHE A 500 -3.04 -2.64 -22.69
C PHE A 500 -2.35 -3.86 -22.10
N THR A 501 -2.88 -4.36 -21.00
CA THR A 501 -2.40 -5.57 -20.33
C THR A 501 -3.53 -6.22 -19.56
N ARG A 502 -3.42 -7.51 -19.32
CA ARG A 502 -4.33 -8.22 -18.41
C ARG A 502 -4.33 -7.51 -17.07
N ARG A 503 -5.52 -7.24 -16.55
CA ARG A 503 -5.67 -6.54 -15.28
C ARG A 503 -4.94 -7.30 -14.17
N PRO A 504 -3.94 -6.67 -13.51
CA PRO A 504 -3.31 -7.29 -12.36
C PRO A 504 -4.26 -7.23 -11.17
N GLY A 505 -4.12 -8.15 -10.22
CA GLY A 505 -4.94 -8.10 -9.00
C GLY A 505 -4.78 -6.79 -8.23
N THR A 506 -3.58 -6.21 -8.24
CA THR A 506 -3.29 -4.95 -7.57
C THR A 506 -4.10 -3.77 -8.11
N ASP A 507 -4.69 -3.84 -9.31
CA ASP A 507 -5.64 -2.84 -9.84
C ASP A 507 -7.00 -2.84 -9.11
N PHE A 508 -7.28 -3.82 -8.23
CA PHE A 508 -8.43 -3.75 -7.32
C PHE A 508 -8.13 -2.94 -6.05
N ALA A 509 -6.86 -2.76 -5.70
CA ALA A 509 -6.40 -1.91 -4.61
C ALA A 509 -6.34 -0.45 -5.06
N GLN A 510 -7.53 0.12 -5.29
CA GLN A 510 -7.74 1.51 -5.68
C GLN A 510 -8.67 2.21 -4.69
N PRO A 511 -8.63 3.55 -4.62
CA PRO A 511 -9.50 4.32 -3.76
C PRO A 511 -10.98 3.99 -3.96
N TYR A 512 -11.69 3.88 -2.85
CA TYR A 512 -13.14 3.71 -2.81
C TYR A 512 -13.67 4.48 -1.61
N ARG A 513 -14.50 5.49 -1.85
CA ARG A 513 -14.93 6.45 -0.81
C ARG A 513 -13.71 7.07 -0.12
N THR A 514 -13.63 6.96 1.20
CA THR A 514 -12.54 7.44 2.07
C THR A 514 -11.36 6.47 2.16
N LEU A 515 -11.55 5.21 1.73
CA LEU A 515 -10.49 4.21 1.67
C LEU A 515 -9.58 4.51 0.49
N ALA A 516 -8.28 4.35 0.71
CA ALA A 516 -7.26 4.47 -0.31
C ALA A 516 -6.03 3.66 0.09
N PRO A 517 -5.25 3.17 -0.87
CA PRO A 517 -3.92 2.62 -0.61
C PRO A 517 -3.08 3.64 0.15
N ARG A 518 -2.59 3.24 1.33
CA ARG A 518 -1.84 4.12 2.24
C ARG A 518 -0.53 3.44 2.63
N MET A 519 0.53 4.22 2.56
CA MET A 519 1.77 3.96 3.27
C MET A 519 2.23 5.27 3.89
N GLY A 520 2.88 5.22 5.04
CA GLY A 520 3.36 6.43 5.66
C GLY A 520 4.27 6.16 6.85
N PRO A 521 4.92 7.23 7.36
CA PRO A 521 5.52 7.17 8.67
C PRO A 521 4.45 6.85 9.73
N SER A 522 4.90 6.49 10.93
CA SER A 522 3.97 6.32 12.04
C SER A 522 3.26 7.64 12.34
N VAL A 523 1.93 7.61 12.34
CA VAL A 523 1.11 8.77 12.72
C VAL A 523 1.27 8.98 14.23
N PRO A 524 1.62 10.21 14.70
CA PRO A 524 1.62 10.56 16.11
C PRO A 524 0.32 10.14 16.81
N VAL A 525 0.42 9.57 18.00
CA VAL A 525 -0.74 9.20 18.82
C VAL A 525 -0.67 9.96 20.14
N ILE A 526 -1.74 10.65 20.52
CA ILE A 526 -1.87 11.35 21.79
C ILE A 526 -2.99 10.70 22.59
N ALA A 527 -2.65 10.10 23.74
CA ALA A 527 -3.60 9.47 24.64
C ALA A 527 -3.89 10.37 25.83
N ILE A 528 -5.08 10.97 25.85
CA ILE A 528 -5.57 11.88 26.89
C ILE A 528 -6.39 11.07 27.90
N CYS A 529 -5.87 10.91 29.12
CA CYS A 529 -6.57 10.24 30.20
C CYS A 529 -7.43 11.23 30.98
N PHE A 530 -8.74 11.13 30.80
CA PHE A 530 -9.73 12.05 31.34
C PHE A 530 -10.71 11.30 32.25
N ASP A 531 -10.80 11.69 33.52
CA ASP A 531 -11.69 11.05 34.50
C ASP A 531 -12.74 12.07 35.01
N PRO A 532 -14.01 11.94 34.58
CA PRO A 532 -15.11 12.73 35.12
C PRO A 532 -15.41 12.41 36.60
N GLY A 533 -14.85 11.34 37.17
CA GLY A 533 -15.14 10.86 38.51
C GLY A 533 -16.44 10.06 38.57
N ARG A 534 -16.75 9.27 37.52
CA ARG A 534 -17.98 8.48 37.47
C ARG A 534 -17.96 7.41 38.57
N PRO A 535 -18.98 7.35 39.46
CA PRO A 535 -18.98 6.40 40.56
C PRO A 535 -18.85 4.95 40.10
N GLY A 536 -17.95 4.20 40.72
CA GLY A 536 -17.77 2.76 40.50
C GLY A 536 -16.95 2.38 39.26
N GLN A 537 -16.40 3.34 38.51
CA GLN A 537 -15.58 3.08 37.33
C GLN A 537 -14.12 3.42 37.67
N ALA A 538 -13.28 2.40 37.87
CA ALA A 538 -11.87 2.63 38.19
C ALA A 538 -11.06 2.94 36.93
N ALA A 539 -10.15 3.92 37.03
CA ALA A 539 -9.24 4.25 35.94
C ALA A 539 -8.24 3.12 35.67
N PRO A 540 -7.99 2.74 34.41
CA PRO A 540 -6.84 1.91 34.05
C PRO A 540 -5.53 2.52 34.55
N SER A 541 -4.58 1.71 35.00
CA SER A 541 -3.25 2.22 35.35
C SER A 541 -2.45 2.61 34.11
N LEU A 542 -1.47 3.51 34.24
CA LEU A 542 -0.56 3.86 33.14
C LEU A 542 0.14 2.62 32.56
N SER A 543 0.54 1.69 33.44
CA SER A 543 1.17 0.43 33.03
C SER A 543 0.21 -0.44 32.20
N SER A 544 -1.07 -0.49 32.57
CA SER A 544 -2.09 -1.21 31.82
C SER A 544 -2.29 -0.60 30.43
N LEU A 545 -2.37 0.74 30.35
CA LEU A 545 -2.48 1.46 29.08
C LEU A 545 -1.25 1.24 28.19
N ARG A 546 -0.03 1.29 28.74
CA ARG A 546 1.19 1.01 27.97
C ARG A 546 1.26 -0.42 27.48
N ASN A 547 0.89 -1.39 28.30
CA ASN A 547 0.83 -2.78 27.87
C ASN A 547 -0.19 -2.96 26.74
N MET A 548 -1.37 -2.33 26.86
CA MET A 548 -2.43 -2.41 25.87
C MET A 548 -2.06 -1.73 24.54
N HIS A 549 -1.47 -0.54 24.54
CA HIS A 549 -1.12 0.15 23.29
C HIS A 549 0.19 -0.37 22.68
N GLU A 550 1.21 -0.65 23.51
CA GLU A 550 2.58 -0.87 23.04
C GLU A 550 3.04 -2.32 23.18
N GLY A 551 2.43 -3.11 24.06
CA GLY A 551 2.83 -4.51 24.30
C GLY A 551 4.12 -4.65 25.11
N LEU A 552 4.40 -3.72 26.03
CA LEU A 552 5.66 -3.72 26.81
C LEU A 552 5.87 -4.96 27.70
N ASP A 553 4.80 -5.69 28.01
CA ASP A 553 4.83 -6.95 28.74
C ASP A 553 4.91 -8.19 27.81
N GLY A 554 5.10 -7.99 26.51
CA GLY A 554 5.15 -9.04 25.49
C GLY A 554 3.79 -9.59 25.09
N GLY A 555 2.69 -9.05 25.62
CA GLY A 555 1.34 -9.40 25.21
C GLY A 555 0.85 -8.66 23.96
N ARG A 556 -0.38 -8.96 23.56
CA ARG A 556 -1.06 -8.32 22.41
C ARG A 556 -1.22 -6.81 22.62
N SER A 557 -1.22 -6.03 21.56
CA SER A 557 -1.35 -4.58 21.67
C SER A 557 -1.96 -3.94 20.44
N VAL A 558 -2.44 -2.70 20.55
CA VAL A 558 -2.93 -1.92 19.39
C VAL A 558 -1.82 -1.78 18.35
N LYS A 559 -0.60 -1.47 18.79
CA LYS A 559 0.58 -1.43 17.92
C LYS A 559 0.85 -2.76 17.23
N GLY A 560 0.78 -3.87 17.97
CA GLY A 560 0.94 -5.21 17.40
C GLY A 560 -0.18 -5.55 16.40
N TRP A 561 -1.41 -5.14 16.68
CA TRP A 561 -2.56 -5.37 15.81
C TRP A 561 -2.40 -4.65 14.46
N PHE A 562 -2.01 -3.37 14.47
CA PHE A 562 -1.71 -2.61 13.24
C PHE A 562 -0.50 -3.17 12.51
N GLN A 563 0.56 -3.56 13.25
CA GLN A 563 1.73 -4.19 12.66
C GLN A 563 1.37 -5.47 11.88
N GLU A 564 0.50 -6.32 12.45
CA GLU A 564 0.08 -7.57 11.83
C GLU A 564 -0.91 -7.34 10.67
N ASN A 565 -1.93 -6.50 10.85
CA ASN A 565 -2.95 -6.24 9.82
C ASN A 565 -2.41 -5.50 8.59
N THR A 566 -1.40 -4.66 8.79
CA THR A 566 -0.84 -3.81 7.72
C THR A 566 0.49 -4.33 7.19
N ALA A 567 1.03 -5.41 7.77
CA ALA A 567 2.41 -5.86 7.57
C ALA A 567 3.44 -4.74 7.75
N GLY A 568 3.18 -3.82 8.69
CA GLY A 568 4.02 -2.67 8.99
C GLY A 568 3.94 -1.52 7.99
N GLN A 569 3.00 -1.54 7.02
CA GLN A 569 2.84 -0.45 6.05
C GLN A 569 2.26 0.81 6.65
N LEU A 570 1.48 0.68 7.73
CA LEU A 570 0.94 1.78 8.50
C LEU A 570 1.21 1.53 9.99
N PRO A 571 2.42 1.85 10.46
CA PRO A 571 2.78 1.62 11.85
C PRO A 571 2.00 2.56 12.78
N PHE A 572 1.43 2.02 13.84
CA PHE A 572 0.83 2.81 14.92
C PHE A 572 1.93 3.32 15.84
N ALA A 573 2.05 4.65 16.03
CA ALA A 573 3.09 5.20 16.88
C ALA A 573 2.89 4.82 18.35
N THR A 574 3.96 4.94 19.14
CA THR A 574 3.85 4.88 20.60
C THR A 574 3.09 6.12 21.09
N PRO A 575 2.00 5.96 21.88
CA PRO A 575 1.24 7.12 22.35
C PRO A 575 2.04 8.03 23.28
N THR A 576 1.83 9.33 23.14
CA THR A 576 2.18 10.32 24.16
C THR A 576 1.02 10.41 25.15
N TYR A 577 1.27 10.02 26.40
CA TYR A 577 0.24 9.96 27.43
C TYR A 577 0.12 11.28 28.18
N ILE A 578 -1.07 11.89 28.15
CA ILE A 578 -1.37 13.16 28.79
C ILE A 578 -2.34 12.91 29.94
N GLY A 579 -1.93 13.30 31.15
CA GLY A 579 -2.72 13.07 32.37
C GLY A 579 -2.87 11.60 32.78
N CYS A 580 -2.14 10.66 32.21
CA CYS A 580 -2.36 9.23 32.51
C CYS A 580 -1.64 8.71 33.76
N ALA A 581 -1.03 9.58 34.58
CA ALA A 581 -0.34 9.13 35.79
C ALA A 581 -1.35 8.58 36.81
N ASP A 582 -0.99 7.48 37.48
CA ASP A 582 -1.88 6.79 38.41
C ASP A 582 -2.37 7.74 39.52
N GLY A 583 -3.69 7.94 39.60
CA GLY A 583 -4.33 8.86 40.54
C GLY A 583 -4.29 10.34 40.17
N ASN A 584 -3.81 10.70 38.97
CA ASN A 584 -3.70 12.08 38.49
C ASN A 584 -4.22 12.24 37.05
N TRP A 585 -5.41 11.71 36.80
CA TRP A 585 -6.14 11.89 35.54
C TRP A 585 -6.63 13.33 35.38
N LEU A 586 -6.72 13.80 34.13
CA LEU A 586 -7.32 15.11 33.87
C LEU A 586 -8.77 15.09 34.32
N THR A 587 -9.23 16.19 34.91
CA THR A 587 -10.59 16.29 35.47
C THR A 587 -11.39 17.35 34.73
N PRO A 588 -12.72 17.19 34.62
CA PRO A 588 -13.58 18.19 34.00
C PRO A 588 -13.65 19.47 34.84
N PRO A 589 -14.12 20.59 34.24
CA PRO A 589 -14.45 21.80 34.99
C PRO A 589 -15.43 21.54 36.15
N ALA A 590 -15.37 22.39 37.16
CA ALA A 590 -16.27 22.33 38.32
C ALA A 590 -17.74 22.35 37.86
N GLY A 591 -18.53 21.40 38.38
CA GLY A 591 -19.95 21.24 38.03
C GLY A 591 -20.25 20.27 36.89
N ARG A 592 -19.22 19.68 36.25
CA ARG A 592 -19.34 18.65 35.20
C ARG A 592 -18.68 17.32 35.59
N THR A 593 -18.74 16.97 36.87
CA THR A 593 -18.16 15.74 37.44
C THR A 593 -19.21 14.63 37.63
N GLY A 594 -18.77 13.43 37.99
CA GLY A 594 -19.63 12.28 38.26
C GLY A 594 -20.31 11.75 37.00
N THR A 595 -21.64 11.63 37.05
CA THR A 595 -22.49 11.13 35.96
C THR A 595 -22.98 12.23 35.02
N TRP A 596 -22.57 13.49 35.23
CA TRP A 596 -23.18 14.66 34.57
C TRP A 596 -23.26 14.55 33.04
N TYR A 597 -22.19 14.13 32.37
CA TYR A 597 -22.17 13.97 30.91
C TYR A 597 -23.16 12.90 30.41
N TRP A 598 -23.35 11.83 31.17
CA TRP A 598 -24.30 10.75 30.86
C TRP A 598 -25.74 11.19 31.12
N ASP A 599 -25.98 11.86 32.26
CA ASP A 599 -27.31 12.31 32.66
C ASP A 599 -27.86 13.39 31.69
N THR A 600 -26.95 14.16 31.06
CA THR A 600 -27.30 15.23 30.12
C THR A 600 -27.15 14.83 28.64
N GLY A 601 -26.50 13.71 28.35
CA GLY A 601 -26.16 13.29 26.99
C GLY A 601 -25.15 14.21 26.28
N ASN A 602 -24.39 15.03 27.02
CA ASN A 602 -23.55 16.08 26.44
C ASN A 602 -22.09 15.64 26.25
N PHE A 603 -21.90 14.55 25.52
CA PHE A 603 -20.56 14.01 25.21
C PHE A 603 -19.68 14.95 24.37
N PRO A 604 -20.21 15.73 23.40
CA PRO A 604 -19.37 16.71 22.70
C PRO A 604 -18.69 17.71 23.64
N MET A 605 -19.40 18.20 24.65
CA MET A 605 -18.81 19.10 25.65
C MET A 605 -17.77 18.40 26.53
N MET A 606 -17.94 17.11 26.81
CA MET A 606 -16.90 16.32 27.50
C MET A 606 -15.63 16.21 26.66
N TRP A 607 -15.75 15.97 25.35
CA TRP A 607 -14.59 15.92 24.46
C TRP A 607 -13.87 17.27 24.42
N GLN A 608 -14.64 18.35 24.32
CA GLN A 608 -14.10 19.71 24.38
C GLN A 608 -13.37 19.97 25.70
N ASP A 609 -13.95 19.59 26.84
CA ASP A 609 -13.33 19.75 28.15
C ASP A 609 -12.04 18.92 28.31
N ALA A 610 -11.99 17.72 27.73
CA ALA A 610 -10.80 16.88 27.72
C ALA A 610 -9.67 17.48 26.87
N LEU A 611 -9.99 18.00 25.68
CA LEU A 611 -9.03 18.68 24.81
C LEU A 611 -8.48 19.95 25.48
N ILE A 612 -9.35 20.79 26.05
CA ILE A 612 -8.94 22.00 26.78
C ILE A 612 -8.07 21.66 28.01
N ALA A 613 -8.39 20.57 28.72
CA ALA A 613 -7.56 20.14 29.85
C ALA A 613 -6.18 19.62 29.41
N ALA A 614 -6.06 19.11 28.18
CA ALA A 614 -4.82 18.62 27.59
C ALA A 614 -3.96 19.72 26.94
N ASP A 615 -4.57 20.82 26.50
CA ASP A 615 -3.95 21.97 25.82
C ASP A 615 -2.66 22.50 26.50
N PRO A 616 -2.57 22.61 27.85
CA PRO A 616 -1.32 23.05 28.49
C PRO A 616 -0.13 22.08 28.32
N TYR A 617 -0.36 20.87 27.82
CA TYR A 617 0.62 19.79 27.67
C TYR A 617 0.87 19.39 26.21
N VAL A 618 0.03 19.83 25.28
CA VAL A 618 0.05 19.44 23.87
C VAL A 618 -0.10 20.71 23.03
N ASP A 619 0.89 20.96 22.17
CA ASP A 619 0.77 21.94 21.09
C ASP A 619 -0.01 21.27 19.94
N PHE A 620 -1.33 21.39 19.98
CA PHE A 620 -2.23 20.87 18.95
C PHE A 620 -2.00 21.56 17.61
N LEU A 621 -1.65 22.85 17.63
CA LEU A 621 -1.31 23.59 16.42
C LEU A 621 -0.07 23.00 15.72
N ALA A 622 0.90 22.48 16.48
CA ALA A 622 2.04 21.76 15.92
C ALA A 622 1.68 20.41 15.30
N LEU A 623 0.54 19.80 15.68
CA LEU A 623 0.04 18.55 15.09
C LEU A 623 -0.75 18.80 13.80
N ASP A 624 -1.38 19.97 13.65
CA ASP A 624 -1.99 20.43 12.39
C ASP A 624 -0.89 20.79 11.40
N HIS A 625 -0.27 19.75 10.86
CA HIS A 625 0.77 19.83 9.87
C HIS A 625 0.29 20.49 8.59
N ASN A 626 -1.00 20.75 8.40
CA ASN A 626 -1.50 21.38 7.18
C ASN A 626 -2.03 22.82 7.39
N GLY A 627 -2.09 23.29 8.64
CA GLY A 627 -2.47 24.64 9.03
C GLY A 627 -3.92 25.01 8.70
N ASP A 628 -4.81 24.06 8.46
CA ASP A 628 -6.24 24.31 8.21
C ASP A 628 -7.10 24.33 9.47
N HIS A 629 -6.45 24.23 10.63
CA HIS A 629 -7.05 24.08 11.95
C HIS A 629 -7.94 22.84 12.04
N VAL A 630 -7.65 21.79 11.26
CA VAL A 630 -8.34 20.49 11.31
C VAL A 630 -7.33 19.37 11.45
N ILE A 631 -7.20 18.78 12.64
CA ILE A 631 -6.35 17.60 12.86
C ILE A 631 -7.09 16.37 12.33
N THR A 632 -6.58 15.79 11.25
CA THR A 632 -7.10 14.55 10.64
C THR A 632 -6.22 13.33 10.95
N GLY A 633 -6.72 12.13 10.66
CA GLY A 633 -6.02 10.87 10.98
C GLY A 633 -4.69 10.66 10.25
N ASP A 634 -4.40 11.41 9.20
CA ASP A 634 -3.07 11.42 8.56
C ASP A 634 -2.05 12.33 9.27
N GLU A 635 -2.51 13.14 10.23
CA GLU A 635 -1.67 14.07 11.01
C GLU A 635 -1.44 13.58 12.44
N ALA A 636 -2.51 13.22 13.14
CA ALA A 636 -2.44 12.63 14.47
C ALA A 636 -3.69 11.79 14.80
N VAL A 637 -3.52 10.82 15.69
CA VAL A 637 -4.61 10.11 16.36
C VAL A 637 -4.74 10.68 17.77
N ILE A 638 -5.87 11.31 18.06
CA ILE A 638 -6.17 11.84 19.40
C ILE A 638 -7.14 10.90 20.10
N GLU A 639 -6.71 10.26 21.19
CA GLU A 639 -7.51 9.34 21.99
C GLU A 639 -7.94 10.04 23.28
N ILE A 640 -9.24 10.08 23.57
CA ILE A 640 -9.78 10.46 24.87
C ILE A 640 -10.15 9.17 25.60
N ILE A 641 -9.32 8.78 26.55
CA ILE A 641 -9.50 7.57 27.35
C ILE A 641 -10.26 7.92 28.62
N ARG A 642 -11.34 7.17 28.89
CA ARG A 642 -12.16 7.31 30.10
C ARG A 642 -12.33 5.98 30.83
N PRO A 643 -12.42 5.99 32.16
CA PRO A 643 -12.68 4.78 32.94
C PRO A 643 -14.09 4.21 32.68
N GLN A 644 -14.20 2.93 32.32
CA GLN A 644 -15.49 2.22 32.31
C GLN A 644 -15.36 0.70 32.43
N ASP A 645 -16.31 0.01 33.05
CA ASP A 645 -16.31 -1.45 33.23
C ASP A 645 -16.43 -2.22 31.91
N GLY A 646 -17.10 -1.63 30.91
CA GLY A 646 -17.34 -2.21 29.59
C GLY A 646 -16.68 -1.39 28.48
N PRO A 647 -15.89 -2.03 27.60
CA PRO A 647 -15.24 -1.33 26.51
C PRO A 647 -16.26 -0.86 25.47
N TYR A 648 -16.11 0.39 25.05
CA TYR A 648 -16.90 1.04 24.02
C TYR A 648 -16.05 2.13 23.38
N GLY A 649 -16.35 2.44 22.12
CA GLY A 649 -15.61 3.42 21.33
C GLY A 649 -16.55 4.24 20.48
N THR A 650 -16.14 5.45 20.14
CA THR A 650 -16.70 6.18 19.00
C THR A 650 -15.63 7.10 18.42
N HIS A 651 -15.63 7.24 17.10
CA HIS A 651 -14.86 8.26 16.40
C HIS A 651 -15.76 9.42 16.01
N ASP A 652 -15.32 10.65 16.29
CA ASP A 652 -16.03 11.88 15.91
C ASP A 652 -15.04 13.05 15.71
N TYR A 653 -15.56 14.19 15.27
CA TYR A 653 -14.84 15.47 15.20
C TYR A 653 -15.37 16.44 16.26
N MET A 654 -14.46 17.10 16.97
CA MET A 654 -14.82 18.12 17.95
C MET A 654 -14.07 19.43 17.72
N THR A 655 -14.79 20.55 17.79
CA THR A 655 -14.20 21.89 17.77
C THR A 655 -13.92 22.42 19.18
N ALA A 656 -12.67 22.81 19.45
CA ALA A 656 -12.26 23.43 20.70
C ALA A 656 -11.33 24.62 20.44
N THR A 657 -11.22 25.54 21.40
CA THR A 657 -10.17 26.55 21.38
C THR A 657 -8.92 25.95 21.99
N LEU A 658 -7.93 25.65 21.15
CA LEU A 658 -6.66 25.00 21.49
C LEU A 658 -5.52 25.89 20.98
N ASP A 659 -4.47 26.06 21.76
CA ASP A 659 -3.34 26.96 21.47
C ASP A 659 -3.77 28.38 21.07
N GLY A 660 -4.92 28.83 21.59
CA GLY A 660 -5.51 30.14 21.28
C GLY A 660 -6.24 30.24 19.94
N VAL A 661 -6.41 29.15 19.18
CA VAL A 661 -7.15 29.09 17.91
C VAL A 661 -8.32 28.10 17.97
N SER A 662 -9.36 28.29 17.16
CA SER A 662 -10.47 27.34 17.06
C SER A 662 -10.07 26.22 16.11
N MET A 663 -9.86 25.01 16.64
CA MET A 663 -9.46 23.83 15.87
C MET A 663 -10.54 22.75 15.90
N SER A 664 -10.70 22.04 14.79
CA SER A 664 -11.49 20.81 14.70
C SER A 664 -10.55 19.61 14.82
N VAL A 665 -10.82 18.70 15.75
CA VAL A 665 -9.94 17.57 16.05
C VAL A 665 -10.70 16.28 15.80
N GLY A 666 -10.22 15.44 14.87
CA GLY A 666 -10.65 14.06 14.74
C GLY A 666 -10.13 13.26 15.93
N LEU A 667 -11.03 12.66 16.70
CA LEU A 667 -10.69 11.99 17.95
C LEU A 667 -11.39 10.64 18.10
N LEU A 668 -10.77 9.78 18.92
CA LEU A 668 -11.30 8.50 19.36
C LEU A 668 -11.74 8.66 20.82
N ASP A 669 -13.01 8.45 21.10
CA ASP A 669 -13.54 8.47 22.45
C ASP A 669 -13.65 7.04 23.00
N LEU A 670 -12.71 6.67 23.87
CA LEU A 670 -12.46 5.30 24.29
C LEU A 670 -12.87 5.09 25.75
N TYR A 671 -13.83 4.20 25.97
CA TYR A 671 -14.18 3.69 27.28
C TYR A 671 -13.35 2.44 27.50
N LEU A 672 -12.35 2.49 28.39
CA LEU A 672 -11.44 1.37 28.61
C LEU A 672 -11.61 0.78 30.00
N SER A 673 -11.67 -0.54 30.05
CA SER A 673 -11.80 -1.28 31.30
C SER A 673 -10.48 -1.41 32.03
N SER A 674 -10.50 -1.12 33.33
CA SER A 674 -9.38 -1.34 34.25
C SER A 674 -9.27 -2.79 34.71
N LEU A 675 -10.21 -3.65 34.33
CA LEU A 675 -10.18 -5.06 34.71
C LEU A 675 -8.94 -5.71 34.09
N GLY A 676 -8.16 -6.40 34.92
CA GLY A 676 -6.98 -7.13 34.45
C GLY A 676 -7.36 -8.38 33.64
N GLY A 677 -6.36 -8.97 33.00
CA GLY A 677 -6.48 -10.22 32.26
C GLY A 677 -6.49 -10.03 30.75
N ASP A 678 -6.19 -11.13 30.04
CA ASP A 678 -5.99 -11.10 28.60
C ASP A 678 -7.29 -10.84 27.81
N ALA A 679 -8.44 -11.35 28.30
CA ALA A 679 -9.73 -11.12 27.67
C ALA A 679 -10.12 -9.64 27.67
N THR A 680 -10.07 -8.96 28.82
CA THR A 680 -10.35 -7.52 28.92
C THR A 680 -9.37 -6.71 28.07
N ARG A 681 -8.08 -7.07 28.11
CA ARG A 681 -7.06 -6.43 27.27
C ARG A 681 -7.40 -6.56 25.79
N GLN A 682 -7.80 -7.75 25.33
CA GLN A 682 -8.21 -8.00 23.95
C GLN A 682 -9.42 -7.14 23.55
N TRP A 683 -10.38 -6.96 24.46
CA TRP A 683 -11.53 -6.09 24.21
C TRP A 683 -11.11 -4.61 24.06
N ASN A 684 -10.22 -4.14 24.96
CA ASN A 684 -9.67 -2.78 24.91
C ASN A 684 -8.84 -2.54 23.62
N ILE A 685 -8.03 -3.53 23.19
CA ILE A 685 -7.31 -3.46 21.92
C ILE A 685 -8.30 -3.39 20.77
N GLY A 686 -9.28 -4.27 20.77
CA GLY A 686 -10.24 -4.38 19.68
C GLY A 686 -11.04 -3.09 19.48
N VAL A 687 -11.56 -2.49 20.55
CA VAL A 687 -12.28 -1.22 20.45
C VAL A 687 -11.37 -0.08 19.99
N THR A 688 -10.15 0.01 20.51
CA THR A 688 -9.19 1.05 20.11
C THR A 688 -8.82 0.93 18.62
N SER A 689 -8.52 -0.29 18.16
CA SER A 689 -8.20 -0.58 16.75
C SER A 689 -9.39 -0.38 15.81
N HIS A 690 -10.62 -0.66 16.26
CA HIS A 690 -11.84 -0.38 15.51
C HIS A 690 -11.99 1.13 15.27
N GLU A 691 -11.98 1.94 16.34
CA GLU A 691 -12.13 3.40 16.20
C GLU A 691 -10.97 4.01 15.41
N ALA A 692 -9.74 3.56 15.66
CA ALA A 692 -8.58 4.03 14.92
C ALA A 692 -8.66 3.68 13.42
N SER A 693 -9.32 2.58 13.04
CA SER A 693 -9.53 2.21 11.63
C SER A 693 -10.47 3.18 10.91
N HIS A 694 -11.48 3.73 11.59
CA HIS A 694 -12.29 4.82 11.02
C HIS A 694 -11.43 6.04 10.70
N LEU A 695 -10.65 6.53 11.68
CA LEU A 695 -9.86 7.75 11.54
C LEU A 695 -8.69 7.59 10.56
N LEU A 696 -7.93 6.49 10.68
CA LEU A 696 -6.70 6.26 9.92
C LEU A 696 -6.95 5.75 8.49
N LEU A 697 -7.99 4.96 8.28
CA LEU A 697 -8.24 4.28 7.01
C LEU A 697 -9.48 4.82 6.30
N GLY A 698 -10.42 5.40 7.04
CA GLY A 698 -11.76 5.66 6.53
C GLY A 698 -12.59 4.37 6.39
N ALA A 699 -12.31 3.37 7.23
CA ALA A 699 -13.09 2.13 7.27
C ALA A 699 -14.54 2.41 7.67
N ALA A 700 -15.50 1.66 7.12
CA ALA A 700 -16.90 1.78 7.50
C ALA A 700 -17.30 0.68 8.49
N ASP A 701 -18.29 1.02 9.31
CA ASP A 701 -18.97 0.07 10.16
C ASP A 701 -19.68 -1.02 9.37
N MET A 702 -19.74 -2.21 9.97
CA MET A 702 -20.34 -3.40 9.39
C MET A 702 -21.31 -4.11 10.34
N TYR A 703 -21.49 -3.62 11.57
CA TYR A 703 -22.47 -4.19 12.50
C TYR A 703 -23.91 -3.97 11.99
N TRP A 704 -24.83 -4.91 12.21
CA TRP A 704 -26.26 -4.88 11.80
C TRP A 704 -26.63 -5.30 10.36
N ASP A 705 -26.41 -6.58 10.00
CA ASP A 705 -27.12 -7.23 8.88
C ASP A 705 -27.18 -8.75 8.97
N MET A 706 -28.28 -9.35 9.45
CA MET A 706 -28.48 -10.80 9.29
C MET A 706 -29.17 -11.05 7.93
N PRO A 707 -28.61 -11.84 6.99
CA PRO A 707 -27.67 -12.95 7.23
C PRO A 707 -26.20 -12.71 6.78
N THR A 708 -25.84 -11.55 6.22
CA THR A 708 -24.51 -11.30 5.62
C THR A 708 -23.49 -10.62 6.54
N ARG A 709 -23.79 -10.60 7.84
CA ARG A 709 -22.97 -10.04 8.92
C ARG A 709 -21.57 -10.66 8.95
N ALA A 710 -20.53 -9.85 9.08
CA ALA A 710 -19.16 -10.33 9.22
C ALA A 710 -18.88 -11.01 10.58
N TRP A 711 -19.60 -10.59 11.61
CA TRP A 711 -19.42 -10.98 13.00
C TRP A 711 -17.96 -10.78 13.42
N PHE A 712 -17.36 -11.73 14.14
CA PHE A 712 -15.96 -11.66 14.54
C PHE A 712 -14.96 -11.72 13.35
N PHE A 713 -15.39 -11.99 12.11
CA PHE A 713 -14.48 -11.96 10.95
C PHE A 713 -14.12 -10.55 10.47
N SER A 714 -14.74 -9.51 11.02
CA SER A 714 -14.22 -8.15 10.85
C SER A 714 -14.27 -7.41 12.17
N ILE A 715 -13.17 -6.75 12.52
CA ILE A 715 -13.16 -5.81 13.64
C ILE A 715 -14.21 -4.70 13.44
N MET A 716 -14.51 -4.34 12.18
CA MET A 716 -15.50 -3.31 11.82
C MET A 716 -16.95 -3.72 12.08
N ASP A 717 -17.17 -4.98 12.45
CA ASP A 717 -18.50 -5.48 12.85
C ASP A 717 -18.53 -5.85 14.34
N ASN A 718 -17.57 -6.66 14.79
CA ASN A 718 -17.48 -7.04 16.19
C ASN A 718 -16.04 -6.97 16.69
N HIS A 719 -15.75 -5.87 17.37
CA HIS A 719 -14.41 -5.57 17.87
C HIS A 719 -14.02 -6.30 19.15
N LEU A 720 -14.94 -7.00 19.83
CA LEU A 720 -14.64 -7.57 21.16
C LEU A 720 -13.46 -8.54 21.13
N LEU A 721 -13.26 -9.30 20.05
CA LEU A 721 -12.13 -10.23 19.97
C LEU A 721 -10.87 -9.62 19.38
N GLY A 722 -10.85 -8.32 19.08
CA GLY A 722 -9.69 -7.65 18.46
C GLY A 722 -9.20 -8.39 17.21
N THR A 723 -10.11 -8.99 16.45
CA THR A 723 -9.82 -9.76 15.24
C THR A 723 -9.33 -8.87 14.13
N HIS A 724 -8.91 -9.47 13.02
CA HIS A 724 -8.45 -8.70 11.87
C HIS A 724 -9.54 -7.90 11.17
N LEU A 725 -9.10 -6.88 10.42
CA LEU A 725 -9.90 -6.27 9.36
C LEU A 725 -10.32 -7.34 8.35
N ASP A 726 -11.50 -7.16 7.76
CA ASP A 726 -11.92 -7.94 6.60
C ASP A 726 -11.05 -7.71 5.37
N ALA A 727 -11.19 -8.62 4.41
CA ALA A 727 -10.44 -8.60 3.17
C ALA A 727 -10.62 -7.31 2.35
N PHE A 728 -11.80 -6.68 2.39
CA PHE A 728 -12.09 -5.51 1.57
C PHE A 728 -11.36 -4.27 2.10
N HIS A 729 -11.48 -4.00 3.40
CA HIS A 729 -10.73 -2.91 4.03
C HIS A 729 -9.22 -3.08 3.82
N LYS A 730 -8.70 -4.29 4.02
CA LYS A 730 -7.28 -4.58 3.73
C LYS A 730 -6.90 -4.36 2.27
N LEU A 731 -7.74 -4.79 1.32
CA LEU A 731 -7.50 -4.62 -0.11
C LEU A 731 -7.45 -3.13 -0.49
N LYS A 732 -8.45 -2.36 -0.06
CA LYS A 732 -8.57 -0.93 -0.40
C LYS A 732 -7.54 -0.06 0.30
N SER A 733 -7.06 -0.45 1.48
CA SER A 733 -5.92 0.17 2.15
C SER A 733 -4.57 -0.27 1.58
N GLY A 734 -4.55 -1.27 0.70
CA GLY A 734 -3.33 -1.77 0.06
C GLY A 734 -2.51 -2.70 0.97
N PHE A 735 -3.11 -3.31 1.99
CA PHE A 735 -2.43 -4.18 2.97
C PHE A 735 -2.31 -5.64 2.53
N VAL A 736 -3.15 -6.10 1.60
CA VAL A 736 -3.08 -7.45 1.01
C VAL A 736 -2.71 -7.43 -0.47
N THR A 737 -2.10 -8.52 -0.92
CA THR A 737 -1.70 -8.80 -2.29
C THR A 737 -2.76 -9.69 -2.91
N PRO A 738 -3.63 -9.14 -3.79
CA PRO A 738 -4.67 -9.92 -4.43
C PRO A 738 -4.12 -10.79 -5.57
N ASN A 739 -4.45 -12.07 -5.52
CA ASN A 739 -4.48 -12.96 -6.67
C ASN A 739 -5.84 -12.85 -7.35
N VAL A 740 -5.91 -12.90 -8.69
CA VAL A 740 -7.16 -12.72 -9.42
C VAL A 740 -7.50 -13.97 -10.24
N VAL A 741 -8.74 -14.41 -10.09
CA VAL A 741 -9.37 -15.48 -10.86
C VAL A 741 -10.53 -14.88 -11.68
N GLU A 742 -10.40 -14.96 -12.99
CA GLU A 742 -11.42 -14.52 -13.94
C GLU A 742 -12.42 -15.65 -14.20
N MET A 743 -13.67 -15.50 -13.77
CA MET A 743 -14.62 -16.62 -13.67
C MET A 743 -15.07 -17.20 -15.03
N ASN A 744 -15.26 -16.33 -16.02
CA ASN A 744 -15.74 -16.68 -17.36
C ASN A 744 -14.81 -17.67 -18.08
N THR A 745 -13.49 -17.46 -17.99
CA THR A 745 -12.45 -18.27 -18.62
C THR A 745 -11.94 -19.40 -17.71
N TRP A 746 -12.31 -19.37 -16.42
CA TRP A 746 -11.83 -20.34 -15.46
C TRP A 746 -12.26 -21.77 -15.80
N THR A 747 -11.30 -22.70 -15.69
CA THR A 747 -11.57 -24.13 -15.61
C THR A 747 -11.42 -24.57 -14.16
N THR A 748 -12.22 -25.55 -13.73
CA THR A 748 -12.15 -26.08 -12.37
C THR A 748 -10.70 -26.34 -11.96
N SER A 749 -10.26 -25.67 -10.91
CA SER A 749 -8.90 -25.82 -10.39
C SER A 749 -8.82 -25.39 -8.94
N THR A 750 -7.69 -25.70 -8.30
CA THR A 750 -7.46 -25.46 -6.89
C THR A 750 -6.44 -24.35 -6.72
N VAL A 751 -6.80 -23.34 -5.91
CA VAL A 751 -5.88 -22.31 -5.43
C VAL A 751 -5.48 -22.61 -3.99
N SER A 752 -4.25 -22.28 -3.61
CA SER A 752 -3.83 -22.37 -2.21
C SER A 752 -4.04 -21.03 -1.53
N LEU A 753 -4.82 -20.99 -0.44
CA LEU A 753 -5.02 -19.79 0.37
C LEU A 753 -4.20 -19.90 1.65
N ASN A 754 -3.11 -19.14 1.72
CA ASN A 754 -2.32 -18.99 2.93
C ASN A 754 -3.05 -18.08 3.94
N ALA A 755 -2.85 -18.33 5.23
CA ALA A 755 -3.37 -17.55 6.34
C ALA A 755 -3.01 -16.07 6.18
N VAL A 756 -4.02 -15.21 6.04
CA VAL A 756 -3.87 -13.80 5.66
C VAL A 756 -3.02 -13.02 6.67
N GLU A 757 -3.03 -13.45 7.93
CA GLU A 757 -2.28 -12.89 9.05
C GLU A 757 -0.76 -12.94 8.83
N THR A 758 -0.29 -13.89 8.00
CA THR A 758 1.13 -14.09 7.71
C THR A 758 1.48 -13.84 6.24
N SER A 759 0.60 -14.24 5.31
CA SER A 759 0.86 -14.14 3.87
C SER A 759 0.53 -12.76 3.31
N GLN A 760 -0.43 -12.06 3.92
CA GLN A 760 -1.07 -10.88 3.33
C GLN A 760 -1.59 -11.14 1.91
N GLU A 761 -2.10 -12.34 1.64
CA GLU A 761 -2.62 -12.73 0.34
C GLU A 761 -4.13 -12.98 0.40
N ILE A 762 -4.84 -12.56 -0.64
CA ILE A 762 -6.25 -12.87 -0.84
C ILE A 762 -6.47 -13.34 -2.28
N THR A 763 -7.57 -14.02 -2.56
CA THR A 763 -7.97 -14.34 -3.94
C THR A 763 -9.28 -13.64 -4.29
N ILE A 764 -9.26 -12.83 -5.33
CA ILE A 764 -10.43 -12.17 -5.91
C ILE A 764 -10.99 -13.06 -7.02
N LEU A 765 -12.29 -13.33 -6.97
CA LEU A 765 -13.02 -13.96 -8.06
C LEU A 765 -13.90 -12.89 -8.72
N TYR A 766 -13.70 -12.63 -10.01
CA TYR A 766 -14.44 -11.58 -10.71
C TYR A 766 -14.87 -12.00 -12.11
N ASP A 767 -15.95 -11.39 -12.59
CA ASP A 767 -16.43 -11.54 -13.96
C ASP A 767 -16.26 -10.20 -14.70
N PRO A 768 -15.36 -10.12 -15.71
CA PRO A 768 -15.19 -8.90 -16.49
C PRO A 768 -16.49 -8.38 -17.14
N ALA A 769 -17.47 -9.26 -17.42
CA ALA A 769 -18.74 -8.85 -18.00
C ALA A 769 -19.60 -8.02 -17.02
N ARG A 770 -19.34 -8.11 -15.71
CA ARG A 770 -19.96 -7.30 -14.66
C ARG A 770 -19.14 -6.09 -14.24
N GLY A 771 -17.95 -5.92 -14.83
CA GLY A 771 -17.03 -4.84 -14.49
C GLY A 771 -16.20 -5.14 -13.25
N ASP A 772 -15.75 -4.08 -12.57
CA ASP A 772 -14.83 -4.15 -11.43
C ASP A 772 -15.43 -3.74 -10.09
N ARG A 773 -16.75 -3.51 -10.07
CA ARG A 773 -17.49 -3.01 -8.92
C ARG A 773 -18.40 -4.06 -8.27
N GLU A 774 -18.35 -5.29 -8.76
CA GLU A 774 -18.98 -6.44 -8.11
C GLU A 774 -18.08 -7.67 -8.27
N TYR A 775 -17.67 -8.27 -7.16
CA TYR A 775 -16.76 -9.42 -7.16
C TYR A 775 -16.83 -10.16 -5.82
N PHE A 776 -16.11 -11.27 -5.71
CA PHE A 776 -15.95 -12.01 -4.46
C PHE A 776 -14.50 -12.00 -4.01
N ILE A 777 -14.29 -12.05 -2.70
CA ILE A 777 -12.95 -12.23 -2.11
C ILE A 777 -12.95 -13.49 -1.26
N LEU A 778 -11.92 -14.33 -1.45
CA LEU A 778 -11.59 -15.45 -0.60
C LEU A 778 -10.36 -15.08 0.24
N GLU A 779 -10.48 -15.23 1.55
CA GLU A 779 -9.35 -15.14 2.48
C GLU A 779 -9.33 -16.34 3.43
N ASN A 780 -8.15 -16.82 3.78
CA ASN A 780 -7.99 -17.84 4.82
C ASN A 780 -7.72 -17.14 6.16
N ARG A 781 -8.64 -17.32 7.11
CA ARG A 781 -8.57 -16.78 8.47
C ARG A 781 -8.21 -17.91 9.41
N TRP A 782 -6.99 -17.85 9.96
CA TRP A 782 -6.44 -18.94 10.76
C TRP A 782 -6.02 -18.42 12.13
N PRO A 783 -6.62 -18.88 13.25
CA PRO A 783 -6.35 -18.38 14.60
C PRO A 783 -4.94 -18.70 15.15
N GLY A 784 -4.10 -19.39 14.37
CA GLY A 784 -2.82 -19.93 14.83
C GLY A 784 -2.95 -21.26 15.60
N THR A 785 -1.81 -21.83 15.98
CA THR A 785 -1.72 -22.94 16.94
C THR A 785 -0.61 -22.69 17.96
N GLY A 786 -0.80 -23.14 19.20
CA GLY A 786 0.24 -23.10 20.24
C GLY A 786 0.62 -21.67 20.64
N SER A 787 1.92 -21.36 20.62
CA SER A 787 2.47 -20.04 20.98
C SER A 787 2.45 -19.02 19.84
N ALA A 788 2.06 -19.42 18.63
CA ALA A 788 1.90 -18.53 17.48
C ALA A 788 0.46 -17.98 17.39
N LEU A 789 -0.11 -17.58 18.52
CA LEU A 789 -1.43 -16.96 18.56
C LEU A 789 -1.35 -15.58 17.93
N ASN A 790 -2.25 -15.33 16.99
CA ASN A 790 -2.40 -14.08 16.30
C ASN A 790 -3.66 -13.35 16.79
N TYR A 791 -4.04 -12.25 16.15
CA TYR A 791 -5.22 -11.50 16.58
C TYR A 791 -6.56 -12.19 16.27
N ASP A 792 -6.54 -13.24 15.44
CA ASP A 792 -7.70 -14.05 15.10
C ASP A 792 -7.92 -15.26 16.01
N VAL A 793 -7.16 -15.42 17.10
CA VAL A 793 -7.34 -16.52 18.09
C VAL A 793 -8.78 -16.68 18.60
N GLY A 794 -9.55 -15.59 18.62
CA GLY A 794 -10.95 -15.60 19.04
C GLY A 794 -11.92 -16.28 18.06
N LEU A 795 -11.52 -16.55 16.82
CA LEU A 795 -12.39 -17.13 15.78
C LEU A 795 -12.72 -18.61 15.97
N GLY A 796 -12.15 -19.27 16.98
CA GLY A 796 -12.35 -20.70 17.23
C GLY A 796 -11.59 -21.54 16.20
N SER A 797 -12.28 -22.05 15.17
CA SER A 797 -11.64 -22.85 14.12
C SER A 797 -11.09 -22.02 12.96
N GLY A 798 -11.58 -20.79 12.75
CA GLY A 798 -11.30 -20.05 11.52
C GLY A 798 -11.88 -20.74 10.27
N GLY A 799 -11.27 -20.50 9.10
CA GLY A 799 -11.64 -21.12 7.82
C GLY A 799 -11.48 -20.17 6.64
N VAL A 800 -12.03 -20.56 5.47
CA VAL A 800 -12.06 -19.67 4.31
C VAL A 800 -13.28 -18.76 4.40
N ALA A 801 -13.06 -17.47 4.65
CA ALA A 801 -14.10 -16.47 4.60
C ALA A 801 -14.36 -16.08 3.14
N VAL A 802 -15.64 -16.14 2.74
CA VAL A 802 -16.11 -15.80 1.40
C VAL A 802 -16.90 -14.51 1.47
N TRP A 803 -16.31 -13.45 0.93
CA TRP A 803 -16.88 -12.10 0.87
C TRP A 803 -17.50 -11.85 -0.49
N HIS A 804 -18.66 -11.20 -0.52
CA HIS A 804 -19.27 -10.61 -1.72
C HIS A 804 -19.18 -9.10 -1.60
N ILE A 805 -18.55 -8.48 -2.59
CA ILE A 805 -18.25 -7.06 -2.61
C ILE A 805 -19.08 -6.40 -3.70
N VAL A 806 -19.77 -5.33 -3.32
CA VAL A 806 -20.52 -4.47 -4.22
C VAL A 806 -20.06 -3.04 -3.99
N GLU A 807 -19.28 -2.47 -4.90
CA GLU A 807 -18.83 -1.07 -4.88
C GLU A 807 -19.76 -0.14 -5.69
N ASP A 808 -20.59 -0.70 -6.58
CA ASP A 808 -21.55 0.08 -7.34
C ASP A 808 -22.71 0.52 -6.44
N THR A 809 -22.81 1.83 -6.20
CA THR A 809 -23.84 2.40 -5.32
C THR A 809 -25.25 2.17 -5.84
N SER A 810 -25.44 2.17 -7.16
CA SER A 810 -26.77 1.89 -7.74
C SER A 810 -27.17 0.44 -7.52
N LEU A 811 -26.22 -0.50 -7.58
CA LEU A 811 -26.46 -1.90 -7.30
C LEU A 811 -26.69 -2.15 -5.80
N GLN A 812 -25.95 -1.45 -4.93
CA GLN A 812 -26.16 -1.45 -3.48
C GLN A 812 -27.60 -1.02 -3.15
N ASP A 813 -28.07 0.12 -3.68
CA ASP A 813 -29.41 0.65 -3.43
C ASP A 813 -30.51 -0.24 -4.04
N GLN A 814 -30.26 -0.85 -5.20
CA GLN A 814 -31.22 -1.74 -5.86
C GLN A 814 -31.36 -3.09 -5.15
N TYR A 815 -30.25 -3.63 -4.64
CA TYR A 815 -30.20 -4.94 -3.98
C TYR A 815 -29.48 -4.83 -2.63
N PRO A 816 -30.06 -4.10 -1.66
CA PRO A 816 -29.48 -3.99 -0.33
C PRO A 816 -29.51 -5.36 0.36
N PRO A 817 -28.61 -5.63 1.32
CA PRO A 817 -28.76 -6.75 2.23
C PRO A 817 -30.13 -6.73 2.93
N ALA A 818 -30.56 -7.90 3.42
CA ALA A 818 -31.85 -8.02 4.09
C ALA A 818 -31.89 -7.15 5.38
N ASN A 819 -33.05 -6.54 5.66
CA ASN A 819 -33.42 -5.79 6.90
C ASN A 819 -33.32 -4.25 6.89
N GLY A 820 -33.44 -3.58 5.75
CA GLY A 820 -33.83 -2.16 5.73
C GLY A 820 -32.74 -1.18 6.18
N ILE A 821 -31.48 -1.48 5.83
CA ILE A 821 -30.35 -0.55 5.97
C ILE A 821 -30.69 0.78 5.27
N VAL A 822 -30.28 1.88 5.89
CA VAL A 822 -30.47 3.22 5.34
C VAL A 822 -29.54 3.42 4.14
N SER A 823 -30.06 4.00 3.06
CA SER A 823 -29.24 4.38 1.90
C SER A 823 -28.07 5.28 2.34
N GLY A 824 -26.87 4.99 1.83
CA GLY A 824 -25.63 5.69 2.16
C GLY A 824 -24.69 4.94 3.11
N ASP A 825 -25.17 3.89 3.78
CA ASP A 825 -24.34 3.02 4.63
C ASP A 825 -23.57 1.98 3.79
N TRP A 826 -22.54 2.46 3.10
CA TRP A 826 -21.83 1.67 2.10
C TRP A 826 -21.09 0.45 2.70
N GLY A 827 -20.69 0.49 3.98
CA GLY A 827 -19.98 -0.61 4.63
C GLY A 827 -20.87 -1.84 4.74
N ARG A 828 -22.06 -1.65 5.31
CA ARG A 828 -23.09 -2.69 5.46
C ARG A 828 -23.66 -3.14 4.12
N MET A 829 -23.93 -2.20 3.22
CA MET A 829 -24.51 -2.52 1.91
C MET A 829 -23.53 -3.21 0.96
N GLY A 830 -22.26 -2.81 1.00
CA GLY A 830 -21.24 -3.17 0.02
C GLY A 830 -20.33 -4.33 0.42
N ILE A 831 -20.16 -4.62 1.71
CA ILE A 831 -19.24 -5.65 2.20
C ILE A 831 -20.03 -6.76 2.91
N ARG A 832 -20.16 -7.92 2.27
CA ARG A 832 -21.05 -8.99 2.73
C ARG A 832 -20.27 -10.27 3.00
N LEU A 833 -20.26 -10.76 4.24
CA LEU A 833 -19.74 -12.10 4.53
C LEU A 833 -20.82 -13.13 4.18
N ILE A 834 -20.62 -13.91 3.12
CA ILE A 834 -21.63 -14.87 2.66
C ILE A 834 -21.54 -16.19 3.41
N LYS A 835 -20.32 -16.69 3.62
CA LYS A 835 -20.09 -17.95 4.34
C LYS A 835 -18.64 -18.06 4.80
N VAL A 836 -18.43 -18.83 5.86
CA VAL A 836 -17.12 -19.35 6.26
C VAL A 836 -17.09 -20.85 6.00
N LEU A 837 -16.13 -21.30 5.18
CA LEU A 837 -15.90 -22.71 4.88
C LEU A 837 -14.89 -23.26 5.89
N ASN A 838 -15.40 -23.77 7.02
CA ASN A 838 -14.60 -24.16 8.18
C ASN A 838 -14.48 -25.68 8.38
N VAL A 839 -14.90 -26.48 7.40
CA VAL A 839 -14.76 -27.95 7.41
C VAL A 839 -14.37 -28.44 6.02
N ASN A 840 -13.60 -29.52 5.96
CA ASN A 840 -13.24 -30.17 4.71
C ASN A 840 -14.50 -30.56 3.89
N GLY A 841 -14.52 -30.20 2.61
CA GLY A 841 -15.61 -30.46 1.69
C GLY A 841 -16.76 -29.45 1.78
N SER A 842 -16.71 -28.48 2.71
CA SER A 842 -17.69 -27.40 2.73
C SER A 842 -17.61 -26.59 1.44
N SER A 843 -18.77 -26.38 0.83
CA SER A 843 -18.90 -25.72 -0.46
C SER A 843 -19.95 -24.59 -0.42
N LEU A 844 -19.82 -23.66 -1.35
CA LEU A 844 -20.75 -22.57 -1.59
C LEU A 844 -20.82 -22.28 -3.09
N GLY A 845 -22.04 -22.34 -3.66
CA GLY A 845 -22.31 -21.74 -4.97
C GLY A 845 -22.47 -20.23 -4.82
N LEU A 846 -21.77 -19.48 -5.66
CA LEU A 846 -21.76 -18.02 -5.57
C LEU A 846 -22.92 -17.40 -6.37
N THR A 847 -23.51 -16.37 -5.80
CA THR A 847 -24.62 -15.59 -6.40
C THR A 847 -24.29 -14.12 -6.30
N TRP A 848 -24.66 -13.37 -7.32
CA TRP A 848 -24.49 -11.92 -7.36
C TRP A 848 -25.57 -11.19 -6.55
N ALA A 849 -25.47 -9.86 -6.46
CA ALA A 849 -26.40 -9.01 -5.72
C ALA A 849 -27.83 -9.13 -6.24
N ASP A 850 -28.00 -9.27 -7.56
CA ASP A 850 -29.27 -9.51 -8.24
C ASP A 850 -29.81 -10.95 -8.10
N HIS A 851 -29.18 -11.76 -7.24
CA HIS A 851 -29.47 -13.18 -6.99
C HIS A 851 -29.26 -14.12 -8.18
N THR A 852 -28.72 -13.63 -9.29
CA THR A 852 -28.33 -14.52 -10.39
C THR A 852 -27.10 -15.33 -10.00
N SER A 853 -27.00 -16.55 -10.55
CA SER A 853 -25.86 -17.43 -10.31
C SER A 853 -24.58 -16.83 -10.92
N ALA A 854 -23.46 -16.92 -10.19
CA ALA A 854 -22.13 -16.65 -10.73
C ALA A 854 -21.56 -17.82 -11.56
N GLY A 855 -22.27 -18.95 -11.63
CA GLY A 855 -21.85 -20.12 -12.40
C GLY A 855 -20.61 -20.82 -11.82
N ILE A 856 -20.20 -20.45 -10.60
CA ILE A 856 -19.06 -21.04 -9.91
C ILE A 856 -19.39 -21.39 -8.46
N SER A 857 -18.70 -22.40 -7.96
CA SER A 857 -18.68 -22.83 -6.56
C SER A 857 -17.27 -22.79 -6.00
N VAL A 858 -17.16 -22.55 -4.70
CA VAL A 858 -15.91 -22.61 -3.93
C VAL A 858 -16.00 -23.70 -2.89
N THR A 859 -14.97 -24.54 -2.80
CA THR A 859 -14.95 -25.71 -1.89
C THR A 859 -13.62 -25.80 -1.16
N ALA A 860 -13.64 -25.74 0.17
CA ALA A 860 -12.45 -26.01 0.99
C ALA A 860 -12.12 -27.50 0.95
N LYS A 861 -10.87 -27.86 0.61
CA LYS A 861 -10.43 -29.26 0.45
C LYS A 861 -9.74 -29.84 1.69
N THR A 862 -9.62 -29.04 2.76
CA THR A 862 -9.11 -29.46 4.07
C THR A 862 -9.84 -28.71 5.17
N ASP A 863 -9.67 -29.17 6.41
CA ASP A 863 -10.06 -28.40 7.58
C ASP A 863 -9.20 -27.13 7.73
N PRO A 864 -9.61 -26.16 8.57
CA PRO A 864 -8.87 -24.92 8.77
C PRO A 864 -7.42 -25.16 9.22
N GLN A 865 -6.49 -24.55 8.50
CA GLN A 865 -5.06 -24.63 8.75
C GLN A 865 -4.36 -23.42 8.09
N ALA A 866 -3.06 -23.26 8.33
CA ALA A 866 -2.28 -22.14 7.81
C ALA A 866 -2.29 -22.02 6.27
N SER A 867 -2.56 -23.09 5.53
CA SER A 867 -2.73 -23.07 4.08
C SER A 867 -3.85 -24.02 3.65
N ILE A 868 -4.93 -23.48 3.07
CA ILE A 868 -6.10 -24.26 2.66
C ILE A 868 -6.14 -24.34 1.13
N PRO A 869 -6.09 -25.54 0.53
CA PRO A 869 -6.46 -25.71 -0.86
C PRO A 869 -7.97 -25.47 -1.05
N VAL A 870 -8.32 -24.54 -1.94
CA VAL A 870 -9.70 -24.20 -2.30
C VAL A 870 -9.92 -24.50 -3.77
N GLU A 871 -10.85 -25.41 -4.06
CA GLU A 871 -11.30 -25.65 -5.42
C GLU A 871 -12.33 -24.61 -5.81
N ILE A 872 -12.12 -24.00 -6.97
CA ILE A 872 -13.07 -23.10 -7.63
C ILE A 872 -13.56 -23.86 -8.86
N ALA A 873 -14.82 -24.30 -8.86
CA ALA A 873 -15.41 -25.17 -9.87
C ALA A 873 -16.59 -24.51 -10.58
N LYS A 874 -16.75 -24.73 -11.90
CA LYS A 874 -17.95 -24.33 -12.64
C LYS A 874 -19.15 -25.19 -12.22
N ILE A 875 -20.32 -24.57 -12.06
CA ILE A 875 -21.60 -25.22 -11.70
C ILE A 875 -22.39 -25.59 -12.95
#